data_AF-A0A3E2H980-F1
#
_entry.id   AF-A0A3E2H980-F1
#
_cell.length_a   1.000
_cell.length_b   1.000
_cell.length_c   1.000
_cell.angle_alpha   90.00
_cell.angle_beta   90.00
_cell.angle_gamma   90.00
#
_symmetry.space_group_name_H-M   'P 1'
#
loop_
_entity.id
_entity.type
_entity.pdbx_description
1 polymer ?
#
loop_
_entity_poly.entity_id
_entity_poly.type
_entity_poly.pdbx_seq_one_letter_code
_entity_poly.pdbx_strand_id
1 'polypeptide(L)'
;MVEESQLDSGEGLLYQIVIDGLQKTSVKTSRTREGHHDSNEVFTEQVSMPGTTPLAAFWDKLSDLGYLSPDQLSFEEQEASRTSTKTLVHPFEEIEVVEVRPSESGKCINIDDSLIGFTNRWLGSEPTVNISENPDQANGTLTHSLRDGRGLEITFHRTIRMPDDNKLHQLPASLGAFPLFNVSAYADSLPSKIARQGGVFLPMWQREALWIDFRALEGRNYSLRVFVGHINVVSGLTMDERPDAMADPLQDYIILPGQPWLDGICVAPGIVRQFVAMPLGSGYTVEGQKTGEEKHGGLQIKIIPSYEENLRLWIKEGKDGMKEGVSTGTFDRSACLDERKTPRQLSLVSGDKIRLYPANPTFSVPYTISDLTGDIQSGEIHIKHCAKWLTLGVSPPIEASIEYGGELNTLYNCCSFSGLLTNGPPTLSVPEESPSTQSQNNSNTPIATKDLRAMGLAAGGKLVQDIYRDPFPAEIWNTEAAYSVHIHILDPASCEAVTHVVPQPPPIDATTYTKANLPFFVVEEKADDRVDGGDFNNVKSVSAMDNAKGVATESSFDPSKPSMCKACETRLCDCIIRPCDHQFCNVCIKALETRSESSSMVGRRQWKCPSCEKAVLHVAGFAAPMNLPGEETLKVKVPVHVLKVEDGRVKFKSIQRTRI
;
A
#
# COMPACT_ATOMS: atom_id res chain seq x y z
N MET A 1 -8.04 6.99 27.72
CA MET A 1 -8.53 7.05 29.11
C MET A 1 -8.42 8.50 29.53
N VAL A 2 -9.50 9.26 29.37
CA VAL A 2 -9.55 10.68 29.72
C VAL A 2 -10.53 10.79 30.88
N GLU A 3 -10.10 11.51 31.91
CA GLU A 3 -10.76 11.70 33.19
C GLU A 3 -12.22 12.17 33.04
N GLU A 4 -13.14 11.38 33.59
CA GLU A 4 -14.45 11.82 34.05
C GLU A 4 -14.26 12.83 35.18
N SER A 5 -13.97 14.08 34.87
CA SER A 5 -13.93 15.14 35.88
C SER A 5 -14.50 16.44 35.33
N GLN A 6 -15.81 16.41 35.08
CA GLN A 6 -16.76 17.50 35.35
C GLN A 6 -18.18 17.00 35.01
N LEU A 7 -18.61 15.93 35.69
CA LEU A 7 -20.04 15.71 35.93
C LEU A 7 -20.38 16.55 37.16
N ASP A 8 -20.86 17.75 36.88
CA ASP A 8 -21.53 18.60 37.86
C ASP A 8 -22.56 17.77 38.63
N SER A 9 -22.54 17.85 39.96
CA SER A 9 -23.46 17.16 40.85
C SER A 9 -24.83 17.84 40.85
N GLY A 10 -25.42 17.99 39.66
CA GLY A 10 -26.76 18.50 39.47
C GLY A 10 -27.76 17.40 39.73
N GLU A 11 -28.47 17.48 40.85
CA GLU A 11 -29.81 16.88 40.95
C GLU A 11 -30.62 17.41 39.75
N GLY A 12 -30.77 16.59 38.70
CA GLY A 12 -31.45 17.00 37.48
C GLY A 12 -32.87 17.45 37.82
N LEU A 13 -33.22 18.69 37.47
CA LEU A 13 -34.57 19.23 37.64
C LEU A 13 -35.59 18.20 37.14
N LEU A 14 -36.46 17.74 38.03
CA LEU A 14 -37.52 16.79 37.71
C LEU A 14 -38.65 17.54 37.01
N TYR A 15 -38.92 17.18 35.76
CA TYR A 15 -40.02 17.74 34.99
C TYR A 15 -41.29 16.96 35.29
N GLN A 16 -42.38 17.67 35.58
CA GLN A 16 -43.74 17.09 35.68
C GLN A 16 -44.38 17.21 34.30
N ILE A 17 -44.55 16.09 33.61
CA ILE A 17 -45.01 16.06 32.22
C ILE A 17 -46.40 15.50 32.20
N VAL A 18 -47.36 16.32 31.77
CA VAL A 18 -48.76 15.97 31.58
C VAL A 18 -48.98 15.71 30.08
N ILE A 19 -49.37 14.49 29.75
CA ILE A 19 -49.55 14.09 28.36
C ILE A 19 -51.03 13.83 28.14
N ASP A 20 -51.61 14.59 27.22
CA ASP A 20 -53.01 14.44 26.84
C ASP A 20 -53.13 13.57 25.58
N GLY A 21 -54.17 12.73 25.50
CA GLY A 21 -54.47 11.97 24.27
C GLY A 21 -53.93 10.54 24.22
N LEU A 22 -53.44 9.97 25.34
CA LEU A 22 -52.89 8.61 25.38
C LEU A 22 -53.99 7.54 25.29
N GLN A 23 -53.69 6.39 24.69
CA GLN A 23 -54.61 5.25 24.60
C GLN A 23 -54.01 4.03 25.29
N LYS A 24 -54.79 3.27 26.07
CA LYS A 24 -54.28 2.07 26.75
C LYS A 24 -54.17 0.88 25.79
N THR A 25 -53.09 0.10 25.94
CA THR A 25 -52.98 -1.24 25.36
C THR A 25 -54.14 -2.08 25.90
N SER A 26 -54.94 -2.68 25.04
CA SER A 26 -56.06 -3.52 25.48
C SER A 26 -55.51 -4.75 26.22
N VAL A 27 -55.45 -4.67 27.55
CA VAL A 27 -55.17 -5.83 28.37
C VAL A 27 -56.34 -6.78 28.16
N LYS A 28 -56.07 -7.96 27.59
CA LYS A 28 -57.00 -9.09 27.64
C LYS A 28 -57.14 -9.56 29.08
N THR A 29 -57.81 -8.80 29.93
CA THR A 29 -58.33 -9.31 31.19
C THR A 29 -59.56 -10.17 30.88
N SER A 30 -59.42 -11.43 31.23
CA SER A 30 -60.40 -12.50 31.08
C SER A 30 -61.79 -12.13 31.61
N ARG A 31 -62.80 -12.41 30.76
CA ARG A 31 -64.21 -12.71 31.09
C ARG A 31 -64.92 -11.72 32.03
N THR A 32 -65.76 -10.86 31.47
CA THR A 32 -67.24 -11.05 31.43
C THR A 32 -67.93 -9.99 30.55
N ARG A 33 -68.92 -10.49 29.80
CA ARG A 33 -70.06 -9.87 29.09
C ARG A 33 -70.21 -8.34 28.99
N GLU A 34 -70.39 -7.94 27.72
CA GLU A 34 -71.27 -6.88 27.23
C GLU A 34 -71.06 -5.47 27.79
N GLY A 35 -70.03 -4.83 27.23
CA GLY A 35 -69.97 -3.39 27.06
C GLY A 35 -69.21 -3.10 25.76
N HIS A 36 -69.81 -2.32 24.86
CA HIS A 36 -69.08 -1.69 23.77
C HIS A 36 -68.01 -0.80 24.39
N HIS A 37 -66.75 -1.26 24.46
CA HIS A 37 -65.64 -0.36 24.73
C HIS A 37 -65.40 0.47 23.48
N ASP A 38 -65.74 1.75 23.58
CA ASP A 38 -65.44 2.75 22.57
C ASP A 38 -63.90 2.81 22.44
N SER A 39 -63.35 2.34 21.31
CA SER A 39 -61.90 2.19 21.10
C SER A 39 -61.15 3.52 20.92
N ASN A 40 -61.75 4.61 21.40
CA ASN A 40 -61.30 5.98 21.22
C ASN A 40 -61.17 6.76 22.54
N GLU A 41 -61.33 6.10 23.69
CA GLU A 41 -61.10 6.74 24.99
C GLU A 41 -59.63 7.17 25.12
N VAL A 42 -59.42 8.46 25.36
CA VAL A 42 -58.11 9.09 25.53
C VAL A 42 -57.89 9.43 27.00
N PHE A 43 -56.68 9.23 27.48
CA PHE A 43 -56.27 9.41 28.87
C PHE A 43 -55.24 10.53 28.97
N THR A 44 -55.25 11.20 30.12
CA THR A 44 -54.20 12.11 30.55
C THR A 44 -53.34 11.40 31.59
N GLU A 45 -52.03 11.38 31.39
CA GLU A 45 -51.08 10.77 32.33
C GLU A 45 -50.04 11.81 32.78
N GLN A 46 -49.63 11.73 34.04
CA GLN A 46 -48.61 12.61 34.61
C GLN A 46 -47.38 11.79 34.98
N VAL A 47 -46.25 12.09 34.32
CA VAL A 47 -44.98 11.38 34.50
C VAL A 47 -43.91 12.36 34.97
N SER A 48 -43.13 11.95 35.98
CA SER A 48 -41.99 12.73 36.47
C SER A 48 -40.67 12.10 36.06
N MET A 49 -39.87 12.83 35.27
CA MET A 49 -38.55 12.39 34.80
C MET A 49 -37.56 13.57 34.72
N PRO A 50 -36.24 13.33 34.82
CA PRO A 50 -35.23 14.36 34.59
C PRO A 50 -35.28 14.88 33.15
N GLY A 51 -35.03 16.17 32.95
CA GLY A 51 -35.05 16.80 31.62
C GLY A 51 -34.04 16.23 30.63
N THR A 52 -32.91 15.75 31.14
CA THR A 52 -31.84 15.08 30.39
C THR A 52 -32.20 13.68 29.90
N THR A 53 -33.36 13.16 30.28
CA THR A 53 -33.81 11.82 29.84
C THR A 53 -34.02 11.80 28.32
N PRO A 54 -33.43 10.84 27.59
CA PRO A 54 -33.72 10.63 26.17
C PRO A 54 -35.20 10.32 25.94
N LEU A 55 -35.80 10.90 24.90
CA LEU A 55 -37.21 10.68 24.55
C LEU A 55 -37.54 9.20 24.38
N ALA A 56 -36.64 8.37 23.82
CA ALA A 56 -36.89 6.93 23.72
C ALA A 56 -37.22 6.26 25.07
N ALA A 57 -36.54 6.66 26.15
CA ALA A 57 -36.80 6.13 27.50
C ALA A 57 -38.13 6.66 28.07
N PHE A 58 -38.53 7.87 27.69
CA PHE A 58 -39.86 8.40 28.01
C PHE A 58 -40.96 7.58 27.34
N TRP A 59 -40.78 7.19 26.07
CA TRP A 59 -41.69 6.27 25.37
C TRP A 59 -41.76 4.88 26.00
N ASP A 60 -40.62 4.35 26.46
CA ASP A 60 -40.58 3.07 27.19
C ASP A 60 -41.36 3.17 28.49
N LYS A 61 -41.24 4.29 29.20
CA LYS A 61 -42.02 4.55 30.42
C LYS A 61 -43.53 4.56 30.17
N LEU A 62 -43.99 5.14 29.06
CA LEU A 62 -45.42 5.10 28.69
C LEU A 62 -45.89 3.68 28.36
N SER A 63 -45.04 2.91 27.69
CA SER A 63 -45.32 1.50 27.37
C SER A 63 -45.43 0.65 28.65
N ASP A 64 -44.53 0.87 29.62
CA ASP A 64 -44.56 0.21 30.94
C ASP A 64 -45.83 0.55 31.75
N LEU A 65 -46.34 1.77 31.60
CA LEU A 65 -47.62 2.20 32.19
C LEU A 65 -48.85 1.64 31.46
N GLY A 66 -48.64 0.85 30.40
CA GLY A 66 -49.68 0.16 29.65
C GLY A 66 -50.32 1.00 28.55
N TYR A 67 -49.69 2.09 28.11
CA TYR A 67 -50.16 2.91 26.99
C TYR A 67 -49.60 2.42 25.64
N LEU A 68 -50.36 2.65 24.57
CA LEU A 68 -49.87 2.50 23.20
C LEU A 68 -48.77 3.53 22.96
N SER A 69 -47.68 3.09 22.32
CA SER A 69 -46.56 3.96 21.95
C SER A 69 -47.03 5.03 20.94
N PRO A 70 -46.96 6.34 21.27
CA PRO A 70 -47.20 7.43 20.32
C PRO A 70 -46.26 7.36 19.11
N ASP A 71 -46.66 7.84 17.93
CA ASP A 71 -45.73 8.01 16.80
C ASP A 71 -44.91 9.30 16.93
N GLN A 72 -45.57 10.38 17.39
CA GLN A 72 -44.97 11.69 17.64
C GLN A 72 -45.59 12.33 18.89
N LEU A 73 -44.79 13.16 19.55
CA LEU A 73 -45.21 14.08 20.59
C LEU A 73 -45.00 15.51 20.08
N SER A 74 -45.89 16.43 20.45
CA SER A 74 -45.72 17.84 20.15
C SER A 74 -45.89 18.71 21.39
N PHE A 75 -45.02 19.71 21.49
CA PHE A 75 -45.10 20.78 22.47
C PHE A 75 -45.03 22.11 21.72
N GLU A 76 -46.08 22.92 21.84
CA GLU A 76 -46.26 24.14 21.04
C GLU A 76 -46.14 23.89 19.53
N GLU A 77 -45.17 24.52 18.85
CA GLU A 77 -44.89 24.32 17.41
C GLU A 77 -43.82 23.25 17.15
N GLN A 78 -43.27 22.63 18.21
CA GLN A 78 -42.18 21.67 18.11
C GLN A 78 -42.70 20.23 18.17
N GLU A 79 -42.31 19.42 17.19
CA GLU A 79 -42.67 18.00 17.10
C GLU A 79 -41.43 17.12 17.21
N ALA A 80 -41.55 16.02 17.97
CA ALA A 80 -40.50 15.01 18.07
C ALA A 80 -41.10 13.60 18.02
N SER A 81 -40.39 12.69 17.38
CA SER A 81 -40.68 11.25 17.39
C SER A 81 -39.74 10.52 18.33
N ARG A 82 -39.99 9.22 18.54
CA ARG A 82 -39.11 8.32 19.29
C ARG A 82 -37.67 8.29 18.74
N THR A 83 -37.50 8.54 17.45
CA THR A 83 -36.20 8.52 16.75
C THR A 83 -35.64 9.93 16.48
N SER A 84 -36.25 10.99 17.01
CA SER A 84 -35.74 12.35 16.88
C SER A 84 -34.36 12.49 17.52
N THR A 85 -33.43 13.06 16.76
CA THR A 85 -32.06 13.29 17.20
C THR A 85 -31.64 14.72 16.91
N LYS A 86 -30.80 15.30 17.78
CA LYS A 86 -30.15 16.60 17.57
C LYS A 86 -28.68 16.40 17.23
N THR A 87 -28.15 17.29 16.42
CA THR A 87 -26.74 17.33 16.06
C THR A 87 -25.97 18.19 17.05
N LEU A 88 -24.94 17.62 17.68
CA LEU A 88 -23.98 18.33 18.52
C LEU A 88 -22.62 18.41 17.84
N VAL A 89 -21.80 19.36 18.26
CA VAL A 89 -20.42 19.53 17.79
C VAL A 89 -19.46 18.90 18.79
N HIS A 90 -18.47 18.16 18.31
CA HIS A 90 -17.37 17.66 19.13
C HIS A 90 -16.56 18.81 19.73
N PRO A 91 -15.94 18.62 20.91
CA PRO A 91 -14.99 19.60 21.44
C PRO A 91 -13.81 19.79 20.46
N PHE A 92 -13.24 20.99 20.48
CA PHE A 92 -12.07 21.34 19.68
C PHE A 92 -10.83 21.52 20.55
N GLU A 93 -9.67 21.37 19.92
CA GLU A 93 -8.38 21.77 20.48
C GLU A 93 -8.04 23.19 20.01
N GLU A 94 -7.33 23.95 20.83
CA GLU A 94 -6.89 25.31 20.49
C GLU A 94 -5.40 25.29 20.14
N ILE A 95 -5.07 25.78 18.94
CA ILE A 95 -3.71 25.84 18.41
C ILE A 95 -3.30 27.31 18.25
N GLU A 96 -2.22 27.71 18.92
CA GLU A 96 -1.67 29.08 18.83
C GLU A 96 -0.67 29.21 17.68
N VAL A 97 -0.76 30.30 16.92
CA VAL A 97 0.21 30.63 15.86
C VAL A 97 1.45 31.29 16.48
N VAL A 98 2.64 30.82 16.14
CA VAL A 98 3.91 31.33 16.67
C VAL A 98 4.94 31.64 15.57
N GLU A 99 5.77 32.67 15.74
CA GLU A 99 6.86 33.00 14.79
C GLU A 99 8.02 32.00 14.84
N VAL A 100 8.33 31.47 16.03
CA VAL A 100 9.47 30.56 16.21
C VAL A 100 8.96 29.13 16.23
N ARG A 101 9.59 28.24 15.46
CA ARG A 101 9.19 26.83 15.41
C ARG A 101 9.30 26.22 16.81
N PRO A 102 8.19 25.72 17.39
CA PRO A 102 8.20 25.18 18.74
C PRO A 102 8.94 23.85 18.77
N SER A 103 9.61 23.56 19.89
CA SER A 103 10.46 22.38 20.01
C SER A 103 9.65 21.08 19.99
N GLU A 104 8.58 20.96 20.79
CA GLU A 104 7.80 19.70 20.92
C GLU A 104 6.36 19.94 21.46
N SER A 105 5.66 20.97 20.99
CA SER A 105 4.31 21.30 21.49
C SER A 105 3.25 21.08 20.40
N GLY A 106 2.37 20.10 20.59
CA GLY A 106 1.19 19.86 19.75
C GLY A 106 0.08 20.92 19.91
N LYS A 107 0.35 22.05 20.57
CA LYS A 107 -0.60 23.15 20.83
C LYS A 107 -0.24 24.46 20.14
N CYS A 108 0.86 24.49 19.38
CA CYS A 108 1.26 25.68 18.65
C CYS A 108 1.83 25.31 17.28
N ILE A 109 1.53 26.12 16.28
CA ILE A 109 1.99 25.95 14.90
C ILE A 109 2.88 27.12 14.49
N ASN A 110 3.99 26.83 13.82
CA ASN A 110 4.80 27.87 13.23
C ASN A 110 4.05 28.58 12.10
N ILE A 111 4.18 29.90 12.01
CA ILE A 111 3.49 30.72 11.01
C ILE A 111 3.82 30.33 9.55
N ASP A 112 4.96 29.67 9.31
CA ASP A 112 5.43 29.18 8.01
C ASP A 112 5.26 27.67 7.82
N ASP A 113 4.75 26.93 8.83
CA ASP A 113 4.37 25.53 8.67
C ASP A 113 2.95 25.46 8.06
N SER A 114 2.72 24.56 7.10
CA SER A 114 1.36 24.33 6.58
C SER A 114 0.51 23.62 7.62
N LEU A 115 -0.79 23.95 7.67
CA LEU A 115 -1.73 23.33 8.60
C LEU A 115 -1.82 21.81 8.39
N ILE A 116 -1.80 21.35 7.14
CA ILE A 116 -1.79 19.92 6.78
C ILE A 116 -0.49 19.22 7.20
N GLY A 117 0.65 19.94 7.14
CA GLY A 117 1.92 19.45 7.64
C GLY A 117 1.87 19.21 9.14
N PHE A 118 1.29 20.16 9.88
CA PHE A 118 1.07 20.01 11.31
C PHE A 118 0.20 18.78 11.64
N THR A 119 -0.97 18.61 11.03
CA THR A 119 -1.83 17.44 11.33
C THR A 119 -1.16 16.13 10.97
N ASN A 120 -0.47 16.05 9.83
CA ASN A 120 0.21 14.81 9.44
C ASN A 120 1.37 14.44 10.36
N ARG A 121 2.07 15.42 10.93
CA ARG A 121 3.16 15.19 11.89
C ARG A 121 2.68 14.53 13.18
N TRP A 122 1.48 14.89 13.65
CA TRP A 122 0.96 14.43 14.94
C TRP A 122 -0.10 13.32 14.84
N LEU A 123 -0.81 13.24 13.72
CA LEU A 123 -1.97 12.37 13.53
C LEU A 123 -1.88 11.52 12.25
N GLY A 124 -0.86 11.74 11.42
CA GLY A 124 -0.64 10.97 10.21
C GLY A 124 -0.26 9.53 10.52
N SER A 125 -0.60 8.63 9.61
CA SER A 125 -0.34 7.19 9.80
C SER A 125 1.16 6.91 9.75
N GLU A 126 1.75 6.29 10.77
CA GLU A 126 3.17 5.91 10.68
C GLU A 126 3.39 4.86 9.57
N PRO A 127 4.49 4.98 8.79
CA PRO A 127 4.78 4.00 7.76
C PRO A 127 5.30 2.70 8.37
N THR A 128 4.43 1.71 8.51
CA THR A 128 4.84 0.33 8.84
C THR A 128 4.93 -0.50 7.58
N VAL A 129 6.10 -1.03 7.24
CA VAL A 129 6.29 -1.91 6.07
C VAL A 129 6.39 -3.36 6.53
N ASN A 130 5.56 -4.22 5.95
CA ASN A 130 5.55 -5.66 6.22
C ASN A 130 5.64 -6.47 4.94
N ILE A 131 6.11 -7.71 5.06
CA ILE A 131 5.99 -8.70 3.99
C ILE A 131 4.57 -9.26 4.06
N SER A 132 3.85 -9.19 2.94
CA SER A 132 2.52 -9.77 2.77
C SER A 132 2.62 -11.04 1.93
N GLU A 133 1.92 -12.09 2.35
CA GLU A 133 1.77 -13.33 1.59
C GLU A 133 0.39 -13.34 0.94
N ASN A 134 0.35 -13.33 -0.40
CA ASN A 134 -0.88 -13.37 -1.16
C ASN A 134 -0.96 -14.70 -1.93
N PRO A 135 -2.08 -15.45 -1.84
CA PRO A 135 -2.25 -16.64 -2.66
C PRO A 135 -2.33 -16.25 -4.14
N ASP A 136 -1.42 -16.79 -4.96
CA ASP A 136 -1.50 -16.66 -6.42
C ASP A 136 -2.73 -17.44 -6.91
N GLN A 137 -3.74 -16.70 -7.39
CA GLN A 137 -5.00 -17.26 -7.87
C GLN A 137 -4.80 -18.19 -9.08
N ALA A 138 -3.68 -18.09 -9.81
CA ALA A 138 -3.42 -18.92 -10.98
C ALA A 138 -2.84 -20.31 -10.63
N ASN A 139 -1.99 -20.39 -9.60
CA ASN A 139 -1.13 -21.56 -9.37
C ASN A 139 -1.12 -22.09 -7.92
N GLY A 140 -1.78 -21.42 -6.97
CA GLY A 140 -1.76 -21.80 -5.55
C GLY A 140 -0.44 -21.56 -4.83
N THR A 141 0.53 -20.92 -5.50
CA THR A 141 1.82 -20.51 -4.92
C THR A 141 1.63 -19.22 -4.12
N LEU A 142 2.29 -19.07 -2.97
CA LEU A 142 2.31 -17.81 -2.24
C LEU A 142 3.21 -16.80 -2.98
N THR A 143 2.69 -15.61 -3.23
CA THR A 143 3.45 -14.46 -3.72
C THR A 143 3.78 -13.54 -2.56
N HIS A 144 5.02 -13.06 -2.49
CA HIS A 144 5.45 -12.14 -1.45
C HIS A 144 5.48 -10.72 -2.02
N SER A 145 4.90 -9.78 -1.30
CA SER A 145 4.96 -8.35 -1.62
C SER A 145 5.35 -7.55 -0.37
N LEU A 146 5.90 -6.35 -0.56
CA LEU A 146 6.07 -5.37 0.51
C LEU A 146 4.84 -4.49 0.57
N ARG A 147 4.16 -4.45 1.71
CA ARG A 147 2.98 -3.61 1.91
C ARG A 147 3.22 -2.61 3.04
N ASP A 148 2.89 -1.35 2.80
CA ASP A 148 2.88 -0.34 3.85
C ASP A 148 1.50 -0.23 4.52
N GLY A 149 1.44 0.41 5.69
CA GLY A 149 0.19 0.65 6.41
C GLY A 149 -0.77 1.64 5.72
N ARG A 150 -0.33 2.34 4.67
CA ARG A 150 -1.09 3.38 3.96
C ARG A 150 -1.71 2.88 2.65
N GLY A 151 -1.35 1.68 2.19
CA GLY A 151 -1.91 1.03 1.00
C GLY A 151 -0.99 0.97 -0.22
N LEU A 152 0.32 1.22 -0.06
CA LEU A 152 1.34 0.89 -1.05
C LEU A 152 1.66 -0.60 -1.01
N GLU A 153 1.78 -1.22 -2.19
CA GLU A 153 2.25 -2.59 -2.37
C GLU A 153 3.31 -2.65 -3.47
N ILE A 154 4.43 -3.33 -3.19
CA ILE A 154 5.57 -3.49 -4.10
C ILE A 154 5.88 -4.97 -4.26
N THR A 155 5.90 -5.47 -5.51
CA THR A 155 6.21 -6.87 -5.80
C THR A 155 7.39 -6.97 -6.76
N PHE A 156 8.34 -7.88 -6.47
CA PHE A 156 9.52 -8.11 -7.31
C PHE A 156 9.30 -9.35 -8.16
N HIS A 157 9.30 -9.17 -9.48
CA HIS A 157 8.99 -10.22 -10.41
C HIS A 157 10.20 -10.70 -11.19
N ARG A 158 10.27 -12.01 -11.37
CA ARG A 158 11.21 -12.69 -12.25
C ARG A 158 10.79 -12.45 -13.69
N THR A 159 11.75 -12.36 -14.59
CA THR A 159 11.47 -12.32 -16.02
C THR A 159 12.63 -12.88 -16.86
N ILE A 160 12.40 -13.07 -18.15
CA ILE A 160 13.49 -13.41 -19.06
C ILE A 160 14.46 -12.25 -19.19
N ARG A 161 15.76 -12.57 -19.27
CA ARG A 161 16.76 -11.58 -19.62
C ARG A 161 16.65 -11.25 -21.10
N MET A 162 16.39 -9.97 -21.40
CA MET A 162 16.26 -9.51 -22.76
C MET A 162 17.61 -9.44 -23.47
N PRO A 163 17.65 -9.77 -24.77
CA PRO A 163 18.86 -9.63 -25.57
C PRO A 163 19.41 -8.20 -25.57
N ASP A 164 20.72 -8.09 -25.51
CA ASP A 164 21.42 -6.85 -25.82
C ASP A 164 21.97 -6.91 -27.25
N ASP A 165 21.04 -6.84 -28.21
CA ASP A 165 21.29 -6.93 -29.66
C ASP A 165 21.17 -5.57 -30.36
N ASN A 166 21.33 -4.47 -29.60
CA ASN A 166 21.12 -3.08 -30.02
C ASN A 166 19.69 -2.75 -30.51
N LYS A 167 18.72 -3.65 -30.36
CA LYS A 167 17.31 -3.39 -30.66
C LYS A 167 16.56 -2.95 -29.41
N LEU A 168 15.40 -2.32 -29.65
CA LEU A 168 14.41 -2.06 -28.61
C LEU A 168 13.46 -3.24 -28.52
N HIS A 169 13.23 -3.73 -27.30
CA HIS A 169 12.32 -4.83 -27.05
C HIS A 169 11.09 -4.37 -26.26
N GLN A 170 9.99 -5.11 -26.41
CA GLN A 170 8.79 -4.94 -25.61
C GLN A 170 8.94 -5.62 -24.24
N LEU A 171 8.06 -5.28 -23.29
CA LEU A 171 8.17 -5.73 -21.91
C LEU A 171 7.83 -7.23 -21.79
N PRO A 172 8.71 -8.06 -21.24
CA PRO A 172 8.42 -9.48 -21.04
C PRO A 172 7.40 -9.69 -19.91
N ALA A 173 6.72 -10.83 -19.93
CA ALA A 173 5.80 -11.21 -18.86
C ALA A 173 6.50 -11.62 -17.57
N SER A 174 5.74 -11.59 -16.48
CA SER A 174 6.13 -12.19 -15.21
C SER A 174 6.38 -13.69 -15.35
N LEU A 175 7.47 -14.17 -14.74
CA LEU A 175 7.76 -15.58 -14.53
C LEU A 175 7.61 -15.99 -13.04
N GLY A 176 6.82 -15.23 -12.28
CA GLY A 176 6.59 -15.42 -10.85
C GLY A 176 7.27 -14.35 -10.00
N ALA A 177 6.80 -14.19 -8.75
CA ALA A 177 7.41 -13.28 -7.79
C ALA A 177 8.63 -13.92 -7.10
N PHE A 178 9.61 -13.11 -6.72
CA PHE A 178 10.68 -13.54 -5.84
C PHE A 178 10.15 -13.75 -4.41
N PRO A 179 10.62 -14.77 -3.68
CA PRO A 179 10.38 -14.84 -2.25
C PRO A 179 11.15 -13.71 -1.55
N LEU A 180 10.49 -13.05 -0.60
CA LEU A 180 11.07 -12.04 0.27
C LEU A 180 11.29 -12.59 1.68
N PHE A 181 12.43 -12.27 2.27
CA PHE A 181 12.80 -12.64 3.63
C PHE A 181 13.15 -11.40 4.44
N ASN A 182 12.63 -11.31 5.67
CA ASN A 182 12.94 -10.19 6.57
C ASN A 182 14.38 -10.32 7.10
N VAL A 183 15.21 -9.29 6.93
CA VAL A 183 16.60 -9.29 7.41
C VAL A 183 16.67 -9.51 8.93
N SER A 184 15.77 -8.93 9.71
CA SER A 184 15.81 -9.05 11.18
C SER A 184 15.59 -10.49 11.65
N ALA A 185 14.81 -11.28 10.91
CA ALA A 185 14.56 -12.68 11.21
C ALA A 185 15.79 -13.58 10.99
N TYR A 186 16.78 -13.11 10.22
CA TYR A 186 18.00 -13.85 9.88
C TYR A 186 19.28 -13.07 10.26
N ALA A 187 19.18 -12.11 11.19
CA ALA A 187 20.28 -11.20 11.51
C ALA A 187 21.57 -11.94 11.94
N ASP A 188 21.44 -13.05 12.66
CA ASP A 188 22.57 -13.84 13.17
C ASP A 188 23.32 -14.64 12.09
N SER A 189 22.66 -14.93 10.96
CA SER A 189 23.26 -15.67 9.84
C SER A 189 23.67 -14.75 8.67
N LEU A 190 23.33 -13.47 8.73
CA LEU A 190 23.64 -12.46 7.73
C LEU A 190 24.91 -11.66 8.08
N PRO A 191 25.60 -11.06 7.08
CA PRO A 191 26.72 -10.17 7.34
C PRO A 191 26.28 -8.96 8.17
N SER A 192 27.10 -8.51 9.13
CA SER A 192 26.75 -7.40 10.03
C SER A 192 26.38 -6.10 9.31
N LYS A 193 26.88 -5.89 8.09
CA LYS A 193 26.48 -4.75 7.26
C LYS A 193 25.00 -4.84 6.84
N ILE A 194 24.57 -6.00 6.33
CA ILE A 194 23.18 -6.26 5.92
C ILE A 194 22.27 -6.21 7.14
N ALA A 195 22.65 -6.91 8.23
CA ALA A 195 21.87 -6.96 9.47
C ALA A 195 21.60 -5.55 10.05
N ARG A 196 22.60 -4.67 10.05
CA ARG A 196 22.44 -3.27 10.52
C ARG A 196 21.60 -2.40 9.59
N GLN A 197 21.66 -2.63 8.28
CA GLN A 197 20.86 -1.88 7.32
C GLN A 197 19.38 -2.26 7.36
N GLY A 198 19.06 -3.48 7.80
CA GLY A 198 17.69 -3.98 7.87
C GLY A 198 17.05 -4.13 6.49
N GLY A 199 15.72 -4.11 6.45
CA GLY A 199 14.93 -4.31 5.24
C GLY A 199 14.67 -5.78 4.92
N VAL A 200 14.69 -6.15 3.64
CA VAL A 200 14.42 -7.50 3.16
C VAL A 200 15.54 -7.99 2.25
N PHE A 201 15.61 -9.29 2.03
CA PHE A 201 16.47 -9.87 1.01
C PHE A 201 15.73 -10.90 0.16
N LEU A 202 16.23 -11.12 -1.06
CA LEU A 202 15.70 -12.08 -2.02
C LEU A 202 16.81 -12.84 -2.76
N PRO A 203 16.58 -14.09 -3.20
CA PRO A 203 17.52 -14.85 -4.01
C PRO A 203 17.43 -14.46 -5.49
N MET A 204 18.57 -14.16 -6.13
CA MET A 204 18.65 -14.03 -7.60
C MET A 204 19.88 -14.74 -8.16
N TRP A 205 19.68 -15.48 -9.24
CA TRP A 205 20.76 -16.09 -10.01
C TRP A 205 21.62 -15.01 -10.68
N GLN A 206 22.92 -15.24 -10.82
CA GLN A 206 23.76 -14.40 -11.66
C GLN A 206 23.17 -14.34 -13.08
N ARG A 207 23.09 -13.14 -13.67
CA ARG A 207 22.46 -12.86 -14.99
C ARG A 207 20.95 -13.04 -15.05
N GLU A 208 20.27 -13.24 -13.93
CA GLU A 208 18.81 -13.19 -13.87
C GLU A 208 18.31 -11.76 -13.96
N ALA A 209 17.16 -11.56 -14.62
CA ALA A 209 16.50 -10.27 -14.73
C ALA A 209 15.29 -10.16 -13.81
N LEU A 210 15.00 -8.93 -13.37
CA LEU A 210 13.81 -8.61 -12.59
C LEU A 210 13.08 -7.38 -13.15
N TRP A 211 11.81 -7.24 -12.79
CA TRP A 211 11.06 -5.99 -12.86
C TRP A 211 10.25 -5.81 -11.55
N ILE A 212 9.77 -4.60 -11.31
CA ILE A 212 9.08 -4.22 -10.07
C ILE A 212 7.64 -3.79 -10.40
N ASP A 213 6.66 -4.42 -9.75
CA ASP A 213 5.23 -4.03 -9.78
C ASP A 213 4.93 -3.11 -8.60
N PHE A 214 4.15 -2.07 -8.85
CA PHE A 214 3.72 -1.09 -7.87
C PHE A 214 2.21 -0.94 -7.89
N ARG A 215 1.60 -0.98 -6.71
CA ARG A 215 0.17 -0.71 -6.52
C ARG A 215 -0.02 0.27 -5.38
N ALA A 216 -0.96 1.18 -5.56
CA ALA A 216 -1.39 2.10 -4.53
C ALA A 216 -2.91 1.99 -4.38
N LEU A 217 -3.37 2.01 -3.13
CA LEU A 217 -4.79 2.13 -2.83
C LEU A 217 -5.36 3.42 -3.45
N GLU A 218 -6.60 3.35 -3.92
CA GLU A 218 -7.29 4.49 -4.52
C GLU A 218 -7.27 5.72 -3.58
N GLY A 219 -6.98 6.89 -4.14
CA GLY A 219 -6.86 8.14 -3.40
C GLY A 219 -5.54 8.33 -2.64
N ARG A 220 -4.60 7.37 -2.69
CA ARG A 220 -3.27 7.50 -2.09
C ARG A 220 -2.21 7.69 -3.17
N ASN A 221 -1.43 8.78 -3.05
CA ASN A 221 -0.34 9.08 -3.96
C ASN A 221 1.01 8.89 -3.28
N TYR A 222 2.00 8.42 -4.05
CA TYR A 222 3.36 8.24 -3.59
C TYR A 222 4.34 8.71 -4.66
N SER A 223 5.43 9.37 -4.23
CA SER A 223 6.63 9.49 -5.05
C SER A 223 7.69 8.51 -4.55
N LEU A 224 8.22 7.70 -5.46
CA LEU A 224 9.20 6.67 -5.16
C LEU A 224 10.53 6.97 -5.84
N ARG A 225 11.57 7.19 -5.06
CA ARG A 225 12.96 7.28 -5.56
C ARG A 225 13.57 5.89 -5.48
N VAL A 226 13.84 5.28 -6.63
CA VAL A 226 14.39 3.93 -6.73
C VAL A 226 15.88 4.00 -7.06
N PHE A 227 16.69 3.23 -6.35
CA PHE A 227 18.15 3.21 -6.46
C PHE A 227 18.67 1.78 -6.63
N VAL A 228 19.73 1.64 -7.43
CA VAL A 228 20.51 0.41 -7.59
C VAL A 228 21.94 0.66 -7.13
N GLY A 229 22.33 0.07 -6.00
CA GLY A 229 23.60 0.38 -5.34
C GLY A 229 23.80 1.89 -5.16
N HIS A 230 22.81 2.58 -4.57
CA HIS A 230 22.82 4.03 -4.33
C HIS A 230 22.83 4.92 -5.59
N ILE A 231 22.71 4.38 -6.80
CA ILE A 231 22.51 5.16 -8.02
C ILE A 231 21.03 5.23 -8.36
N ASN A 232 20.48 6.43 -8.47
CA ASN A 232 19.10 6.67 -8.83
C ASN A 232 18.83 6.15 -10.25
N VAL A 233 17.80 5.32 -10.41
CA VAL A 233 17.51 4.65 -11.68
C VAL A 233 16.92 5.58 -12.74
N VAL A 234 16.43 6.75 -12.35
CA VAL A 234 15.84 7.75 -13.26
C VAL A 234 16.89 8.79 -13.63
N SER A 235 17.51 9.45 -12.65
CA SER A 235 18.43 10.58 -12.87
C SER A 235 19.90 10.18 -13.02
N GLY A 236 20.28 8.96 -12.63
CA GLY A 236 21.68 8.51 -12.66
C GLY A 236 22.59 9.19 -11.63
N LEU A 237 22.02 10.00 -10.73
CA LEU A 237 22.72 10.63 -9.61
C LEU A 237 22.85 9.66 -8.43
N THR A 238 23.82 9.90 -7.56
CA THR A 238 23.94 9.18 -6.29
C THR A 238 22.84 9.61 -5.30
N MET A 239 22.56 8.77 -4.31
CA MET A 239 21.53 9.03 -3.28
C MET A 239 21.77 10.31 -2.47
N ASP A 240 23.03 10.71 -2.30
CA ASP A 240 23.42 11.91 -1.55
C ASP A 240 23.35 13.20 -2.39
N GLU A 241 23.40 13.06 -3.72
CA GLU A 241 23.22 14.17 -4.65
C GLU A 241 21.74 14.59 -4.71
N ARG A 242 21.51 15.91 -4.65
CA ARG A 242 20.16 16.47 -4.69
C ARG A 242 19.89 17.11 -6.05
N PRO A 243 18.89 16.62 -6.80
CA PRO A 243 18.57 17.17 -8.14
C PRO A 243 18.10 18.63 -8.11
N ASP A 244 17.46 19.06 -7.02
CA ASP A 244 16.95 20.42 -6.81
C ASP A 244 18.07 21.48 -6.70
N ALA A 245 19.28 21.07 -6.33
CA ALA A 245 20.45 21.94 -6.27
C ALA A 245 21.13 22.14 -7.65
N MET A 246 20.64 21.46 -8.70
CA MET A 246 21.19 21.57 -10.05
C MET A 246 20.60 22.78 -10.81
N ALA A 247 21.32 23.25 -11.83
CA ALA A 247 20.89 24.38 -12.67
C ALA A 247 19.63 24.08 -13.48
N ASP A 248 19.39 22.81 -13.81
CA ASP A 248 18.18 22.29 -14.43
C ASP A 248 17.68 21.10 -13.60
N PRO A 249 16.72 21.30 -12.68
CA PRO A 249 16.27 20.26 -11.77
C PRO A 249 15.65 19.07 -12.52
N LEU A 250 16.27 17.90 -12.37
CA LEU A 250 15.74 16.65 -12.93
C LEU A 250 14.83 15.93 -11.92
N GLN A 251 13.71 15.40 -12.42
CA GLN A 251 12.91 14.43 -11.66
C GLN A 251 13.71 13.13 -11.51
N ASP A 252 13.78 12.62 -10.27
CA ASP A 252 14.53 11.41 -9.93
C ASP A 252 13.65 10.35 -9.21
N TYR A 253 12.34 10.45 -9.38
CA TYR A 253 11.36 9.54 -8.79
C TYR A 253 10.31 9.14 -9.82
N ILE A 254 9.56 8.10 -9.49
CA ILE A 254 8.34 7.70 -10.18
C ILE A 254 7.12 8.05 -9.32
N ILE A 255 5.96 8.23 -9.95
CA ILE A 255 4.71 8.60 -9.27
C ILE A 255 3.71 7.44 -9.29
N LEU A 256 3.08 7.21 -8.14
CA LEU A 256 1.96 6.29 -7.97
C LEU A 256 0.72 7.03 -7.50
N PRO A 257 -0.48 6.67 -7.99
CA PRO A 257 -0.70 5.85 -9.18
C PRO A 257 -0.21 6.60 -10.44
N GLY A 258 0.15 5.86 -11.49
CA GLY A 258 0.62 6.44 -12.76
C GLY A 258 1.77 5.66 -13.40
N GLN A 259 2.77 5.28 -12.60
CA GLN A 259 3.87 4.39 -12.99
C GLN A 259 3.73 3.01 -12.30
N PRO A 260 2.82 2.13 -12.77
CA PRO A 260 2.53 0.83 -12.14
C PRO A 260 3.68 -0.18 -12.17
N TRP A 261 4.72 0.01 -13.00
CA TRP A 261 5.86 -0.90 -13.04
C TRP A 261 7.16 -0.20 -13.48
N LEU A 262 8.29 -0.84 -13.16
CA LEU A 262 9.64 -0.42 -13.54
C LEU A 262 10.54 -1.63 -13.86
N ASP A 263 11.13 -1.66 -15.06
CA ASP A 263 11.92 -2.81 -15.54
C ASP A 263 13.43 -2.56 -15.54
N GLY A 264 13.87 -1.31 -15.42
CA GLY A 264 15.27 -0.97 -15.60
C GLY A 264 15.66 0.46 -15.27
N ILE A 265 16.91 0.80 -15.58
CA ILE A 265 17.45 2.17 -15.48
C ILE A 265 17.08 2.99 -16.72
N CYS A 266 16.66 4.25 -16.54
CA CYS A 266 16.25 5.15 -17.61
C CYS A 266 17.48 5.73 -18.32
N VAL A 267 17.83 5.17 -19.48
CA VAL A 267 19.05 5.56 -20.22
C VAL A 267 18.81 6.59 -21.32
N ALA A 268 17.55 6.78 -21.71
CA ALA A 268 17.11 7.76 -22.68
C ALA A 268 15.58 7.92 -22.61
N PRO A 269 15.00 8.99 -23.21
CA PRO A 269 13.56 9.22 -23.16
C PRO A 269 12.76 8.07 -23.80
N GLY A 270 12.02 7.32 -22.98
CA GLY A 270 11.22 6.14 -23.35
C GLY A 270 12.02 4.84 -23.49
N ILE A 271 13.26 4.80 -23.00
CA ILE A 271 14.13 3.63 -23.09
C ILE A 271 14.74 3.35 -21.72
N VAL A 272 14.49 2.15 -21.21
CA VAL A 272 15.20 1.64 -20.04
C VAL A 272 16.13 0.49 -20.40
N ARG A 273 17.17 0.26 -19.60
CA ARG A 273 17.96 -0.98 -19.64
C ARG A 273 17.57 -1.88 -18.48
N GLN A 274 17.12 -3.10 -18.80
CA GLN A 274 16.57 -4.06 -17.85
C GLN A 274 17.49 -4.31 -16.65
N PHE A 275 16.93 -4.45 -15.44
CA PHE A 275 17.72 -4.84 -14.27
C PHE A 275 18.22 -6.28 -14.39
N VAL A 276 19.54 -6.48 -14.27
CA VAL A 276 20.17 -7.82 -14.33
C VAL A 276 21.10 -8.02 -13.13
N ALA A 277 20.93 -9.10 -12.38
CA ALA A 277 21.76 -9.40 -11.21
C ALA A 277 23.19 -9.80 -11.60
N MET A 278 24.18 -9.19 -10.93
CA MET A 278 25.61 -9.52 -11.06
C MET A 278 26.30 -9.53 -9.69
N PRO A 279 27.34 -10.37 -9.48
CA PRO A 279 28.06 -10.39 -8.21
C PRO A 279 28.71 -9.04 -7.88
N LEU A 280 28.65 -8.62 -6.62
CA LEU A 280 29.44 -7.47 -6.17
C LEU A 280 30.95 -7.78 -6.24
N GLY A 281 31.74 -6.75 -6.53
CA GLY A 281 33.17 -6.84 -6.81
C GLY A 281 33.50 -7.27 -8.25
N SER A 282 32.50 -7.56 -9.10
CA SER A 282 32.73 -7.98 -10.48
C SER A 282 32.92 -6.81 -11.45
N GLY A 283 32.56 -5.58 -11.03
CA GLY A 283 32.65 -4.36 -11.83
C GLY A 283 31.53 -4.20 -12.86
N TYR A 284 30.50 -5.05 -12.84
CA TYR A 284 29.37 -5.00 -13.79
C TYR A 284 28.24 -4.09 -13.32
N THR A 285 28.09 -3.87 -12.01
CA THR A 285 26.90 -3.20 -11.49
C THR A 285 26.85 -1.74 -11.95
N VAL A 286 25.65 -1.16 -11.97
CA VAL A 286 25.47 0.26 -12.29
C VAL A 286 26.26 1.14 -11.31
N GLU A 287 26.23 0.78 -10.02
CA GLU A 287 27.04 1.40 -8.96
C GLU A 287 28.54 1.41 -9.31
N GLY A 288 29.09 0.23 -9.62
CA GLY A 288 30.51 0.08 -9.96
C GLY A 288 30.92 0.88 -11.20
N GLN A 289 30.07 0.91 -12.23
CA GLN A 289 30.35 1.66 -13.45
C GLN A 289 30.23 3.18 -13.27
N LYS A 290 29.37 3.66 -12.36
CA LYS A 290 29.16 5.10 -12.10
C LYS A 290 30.14 5.67 -11.08
N THR A 291 30.51 4.88 -10.07
CA THR A 291 31.32 5.35 -8.92
C THR A 291 32.74 4.81 -8.90
N GLY A 292 33.01 3.72 -9.62
CA GLY A 292 34.27 2.98 -9.56
C GLY A 292 34.37 2.01 -8.37
N GLU A 293 33.35 1.94 -7.51
CA GLU A 293 33.30 1.08 -6.33
C GLU A 293 31.97 0.30 -6.27
N GLU A 294 31.96 -0.89 -5.66
CA GLU A 294 30.75 -1.71 -5.48
C GLU A 294 30.56 -2.01 -3.99
N LYS A 295 30.08 -1.00 -3.25
CA LYS A 295 29.97 -1.04 -1.79
C LYS A 295 28.57 -1.48 -1.34
N HIS A 296 27.53 -1.05 -2.04
CA HIS A 296 26.16 -1.09 -1.55
C HIS A 296 25.39 -2.28 -2.11
N GLY A 297 25.40 -2.46 -3.44
CA GLY A 297 24.62 -3.48 -4.12
C GLY A 297 23.11 -3.36 -3.89
N GLY A 298 22.40 -4.45 -4.20
CA GLY A 298 20.95 -4.54 -4.03
C GLY A 298 20.15 -3.39 -4.66
N LEU A 299 18.98 -3.12 -4.08
CA LEU A 299 18.06 -2.05 -4.44
C LEU A 299 17.66 -1.28 -3.18
N GLN A 300 17.45 0.03 -3.31
CA GLN A 300 16.92 0.87 -2.25
C GLN A 300 15.75 1.66 -2.81
N ILE A 301 14.64 1.73 -2.06
CA ILE A 301 13.48 2.52 -2.44
C ILE A 301 13.22 3.52 -1.32
N LYS A 302 13.28 4.81 -1.63
CA LYS A 302 12.79 5.87 -0.75
C LYS A 302 11.37 6.21 -1.16
N ILE A 303 10.44 6.04 -0.22
CA ILE A 303 9.01 6.24 -0.39
C ILE A 303 8.64 7.56 0.28
N ILE A 304 7.93 8.41 -0.45
CA ILE A 304 7.43 9.68 0.03
C ILE A 304 5.92 9.71 -0.24
N PRO A 305 5.07 9.54 0.78
CA PRO A 305 3.63 9.60 0.60
C PRO A 305 3.18 11.04 0.36
N SER A 306 2.01 11.24 -0.25
CA SER A 306 1.33 12.53 -0.18
C SER A 306 0.82 12.81 1.23
N TYR A 307 0.60 14.08 1.56
CA TYR A 307 -0.13 14.44 2.78
C TYR A 307 -1.52 13.79 2.82
N GLU A 308 -1.93 13.35 4.01
CA GLU A 308 -3.30 12.93 4.28
C GLU A 308 -4.16 14.17 4.53
N GLU A 309 -5.16 14.37 3.69
CA GLU A 309 -6.09 15.50 3.82
C GLU A 309 -7.20 15.21 4.82
N ASN A 310 -7.77 16.28 5.37
CA ASN A 310 -8.96 16.25 6.23
C ASN A 310 -8.81 15.39 7.49
N LEU A 311 -7.58 15.18 8.00
CA LEU A 311 -7.36 14.52 9.29
C LEU A 311 -8.07 15.27 10.44
N ARG A 312 -8.18 16.60 10.29
CA ARG A 312 -8.87 17.52 11.21
C ARG A 312 -9.47 18.67 10.41
N LEU A 313 -10.31 19.47 11.06
CA LEU A 313 -10.86 20.70 10.50
C LEU A 313 -10.33 21.92 11.25
N TRP A 314 -9.86 22.91 10.48
CA TRP A 314 -9.24 24.13 10.99
C TRP A 314 -10.21 25.30 10.87
N ILE A 315 -10.53 25.99 11.98
CA ILE A 315 -11.42 27.15 11.98
C ILE A 315 -10.77 28.29 12.75
N LYS A 316 -10.75 29.50 12.17
CA LYS A 316 -10.26 30.69 12.87
C LYS A 316 -11.18 31.04 14.04
N GLU A 317 -10.60 31.41 15.18
CA GLU A 317 -11.35 31.93 16.32
C GLU A 317 -12.25 33.12 15.92
N GLY A 318 -13.48 33.17 16.44
CA GLY A 318 -14.46 34.24 16.17
C GLY A 318 -15.39 34.00 14.98
N LYS A 319 -15.26 32.89 14.25
CA LYS A 319 -16.29 32.36 13.35
C LYS A 319 -16.89 31.11 13.99
N ASP A 320 -18.07 31.22 14.59
CA ASP A 320 -18.73 30.04 15.15
C ASP A 320 -19.16 29.11 14.02
N GLY A 321 -18.71 27.86 14.08
CA GLY A 321 -19.01 26.84 13.07
C GLY A 321 -20.46 26.35 13.11
N MET A 322 -21.28 26.84 14.04
CA MET A 322 -22.69 26.49 14.20
C MET A 322 -23.52 27.72 13.83
N LYS A 323 -24.38 27.62 12.81
CA LYS A 323 -25.38 28.66 12.57
C LYS A 323 -26.50 28.49 13.59
N GLU A 324 -26.69 29.47 14.47
CA GLU A 324 -27.89 29.56 15.31
C GLU A 324 -29.12 29.81 14.41
N GLY A 325 -30.20 29.04 14.60
CA GLY A 325 -31.53 29.38 14.05
C GLY A 325 -32.23 28.37 13.13
N VAL A 326 -31.75 27.13 12.99
CA VAL A 326 -32.53 26.06 12.33
C VAL A 326 -32.50 24.81 13.20
N SER A 327 -33.66 24.19 13.42
CA SER A 327 -33.90 22.98 14.23
C SER A 327 -33.15 21.72 13.76
N THR A 328 -32.26 21.87 12.77
CA THR A 328 -31.28 20.89 12.30
C THR A 328 -29.94 21.63 12.10
N GLY A 329 -29.20 21.85 13.19
CA GLY A 329 -27.91 22.54 13.19
C GLY A 329 -26.95 21.97 12.15
N THR A 330 -26.62 22.79 11.15
CA THR A 330 -25.69 22.43 10.07
C THR A 330 -24.35 23.08 10.36
N PHE A 331 -23.28 22.28 10.40
CA PHE A 331 -21.92 22.78 10.60
C PHE A 331 -21.46 23.59 9.39
N ASP A 332 -21.13 24.87 9.60
CA ASP A 332 -20.73 25.79 8.54
C ASP A 332 -19.28 25.55 8.10
N ARG A 333 -19.11 24.70 7.07
CA ARG A 333 -17.80 24.42 6.47
C ARG A 333 -17.20 25.63 5.73
N SER A 334 -17.95 26.70 5.49
CA SER A 334 -17.40 27.91 4.85
C SER A 334 -16.44 28.69 5.76
N ALA A 335 -16.46 28.41 7.06
CA ALA A 335 -15.51 28.97 8.03
C ALA A 335 -14.17 28.21 8.07
N CYS A 336 -14.05 27.06 7.40
CA CYS A 336 -12.84 26.25 7.41
C CYS A 336 -11.69 26.94 6.67
N LEU A 337 -10.50 26.90 7.29
CA LEU A 337 -9.25 27.32 6.68
C LEU A 337 -8.76 26.25 5.69
N ASP A 338 -8.11 26.71 4.63
CA ASP A 338 -7.44 25.83 3.65
C ASP A 338 -6.19 25.22 4.29
N GLU A 339 -6.23 23.90 4.56
CA GLU A 339 -5.16 23.23 5.29
C GLU A 339 -3.83 23.16 4.51
N ARG A 340 -3.85 23.35 3.19
CA ARG A 340 -2.65 23.37 2.37
C ARG A 340 -1.84 24.66 2.52
N LYS A 341 -2.40 25.67 3.18
CA LYS A 341 -1.75 26.97 3.41
C LYS A 341 -1.09 27.05 4.77
N THR A 342 -0.09 27.92 4.86
CA THR A 342 0.51 28.32 6.14
C THR A 342 -0.36 29.40 6.81
N PRO A 343 -0.28 29.56 8.14
CA PRO A 343 -0.92 30.68 8.82
C PRO A 343 -0.59 32.04 8.18
N ARG A 344 0.66 32.26 7.75
CA ARG A 344 1.07 33.48 7.03
C ARG A 344 0.24 33.73 5.77
N GLN A 345 0.07 32.69 4.95
CA GLN A 345 -0.71 32.76 3.70
C GLN A 345 -2.20 32.96 3.96
N LEU A 346 -2.68 32.59 5.15
CA LEU A 346 -4.05 32.80 5.63
C LEU A 346 -4.24 34.16 6.32
N SER A 347 -3.24 35.03 6.29
CA SER A 347 -3.26 36.35 6.95
C SER A 347 -3.43 36.26 8.47
N LEU A 348 -2.90 35.19 9.09
CA LEU A 348 -2.80 35.05 10.53
C LEU A 348 -1.44 35.57 11.02
N VAL A 349 -1.41 36.03 12.27
CA VAL A 349 -0.20 36.56 12.93
C VAL A 349 0.09 35.80 14.21
N SER A 350 1.30 35.96 14.75
CA SER A 350 1.66 35.36 16.05
C SER A 350 0.67 35.76 17.15
N GLY A 351 0.24 34.79 17.94
CA GLY A 351 -0.76 34.94 19.00
C GLY A 351 -2.20 34.72 18.54
N ASP A 352 -2.47 34.63 17.22
CA ASP A 352 -3.79 34.19 16.74
C ASP A 352 -4.04 32.73 17.15
N LYS A 353 -5.29 32.41 17.45
CA LYS A 353 -5.73 31.06 17.82
C LYS A 353 -6.59 30.44 16.72
N ILE A 354 -6.36 29.16 16.49
CA ILE A 354 -7.10 28.35 15.53
C ILE A 354 -7.74 27.18 16.27
N ARG A 355 -9.03 26.97 16.06
CA ARG A 355 -9.80 25.83 16.58
C ARG A 355 -9.58 24.62 15.67
N LEU A 356 -9.16 23.50 16.25
CA LEU A 356 -8.90 22.23 15.58
C LEU A 356 -9.96 21.21 15.99
N TYR A 357 -10.91 20.92 15.09
CA TYR A 357 -11.96 19.95 15.31
C TYR A 357 -11.59 18.57 14.75
N PRO A 358 -12.19 17.47 15.25
CA PRO A 358 -12.14 16.17 14.57
C PRO A 358 -12.61 16.28 13.11
N ALA A 359 -12.13 15.36 12.25
CA ALA A 359 -12.48 15.30 10.83
C ALA A 359 -14.01 15.33 10.59
N ASN A 360 -14.74 14.62 11.46
CA ASN A 360 -16.19 14.71 11.60
C ASN A 360 -16.49 15.58 12.83
N PRO A 361 -16.84 16.86 12.65
CA PRO A 361 -16.97 17.79 13.76
C PRO A 361 -18.31 17.63 14.49
N THR A 362 -19.24 16.82 13.97
CA THR A 362 -20.58 16.68 14.53
C THR A 362 -20.94 15.22 14.78
N PHE A 363 -21.79 15.00 15.78
CA PHE A 363 -22.37 13.71 16.11
C PHE A 363 -23.84 13.88 16.49
N SER A 364 -24.62 12.83 16.32
CA SER A 364 -26.05 12.84 16.59
C SER A 364 -26.34 12.24 17.95
N VAL A 365 -27.15 12.92 18.76
CA VAL A 365 -27.65 12.41 20.05
C VAL A 365 -29.17 12.39 20.06
N PRO A 366 -29.83 11.45 20.77
CA PRO A 366 -31.27 11.47 20.93
C PRO A 366 -31.76 12.79 21.53
N TYR A 367 -32.94 13.25 21.10
CA TYR A 367 -33.63 14.34 21.79
C TYR A 367 -33.87 13.95 23.24
N THR A 368 -33.69 14.90 24.14
CA THR A 368 -34.08 14.80 25.54
C THR A 368 -35.44 15.45 25.76
N ILE A 369 -36.03 15.25 26.93
CA ILE A 369 -37.28 15.91 27.31
C ILE A 369 -37.11 17.43 27.22
N SER A 370 -36.02 17.98 27.77
CA SER A 370 -35.72 19.42 27.70
C SER A 370 -35.58 19.92 26.27
N ASP A 371 -35.13 19.10 25.32
CA ASP A 371 -35.02 19.51 23.91
C ASP A 371 -36.39 19.67 23.24
N LEU A 372 -37.41 18.92 23.66
CA LEU A 372 -38.78 19.05 23.17
C LEU A 372 -39.53 20.20 23.86
N THR A 373 -39.22 20.46 25.13
CA THR A 373 -40.05 21.32 25.99
C THR A 373 -39.39 22.67 26.33
N GLY A 374 -38.13 22.87 25.94
CA GLY A 374 -37.32 24.05 26.28
C GLY A 374 -36.83 24.10 27.72
N ASP A 375 -36.04 25.13 28.05
CA ASP A 375 -35.43 25.40 29.37
C ASP A 375 -36.44 25.99 30.39
N ILE A 376 -37.66 25.46 30.46
CA ILE A 376 -38.67 25.92 31.42
C ILE A 376 -38.32 25.35 32.81
N GLN A 377 -37.84 26.21 33.71
CA GLN A 377 -37.29 25.81 35.03
C GLN A 377 -38.33 25.48 36.12
N SER A 378 -39.64 25.55 35.83
CA SER A 378 -40.70 25.02 36.71
C SER A 378 -42.05 25.03 36.00
N GLY A 379 -42.80 23.92 36.04
CA GLY A 379 -44.21 23.90 35.64
C GLY A 379 -44.58 22.61 34.94
N GLU A 380 -45.83 22.18 35.14
CA GLU A 380 -46.44 21.08 34.39
C GLU A 380 -46.34 21.35 32.88
N ILE A 381 -45.76 20.40 32.14
CA ILE A 381 -45.63 20.50 30.68
C ILE A 381 -46.77 19.74 30.03
N HIS A 382 -47.60 20.42 29.24
CA HIS A 382 -48.69 19.80 28.49
C HIS A 382 -48.27 19.45 27.06
N ILE A 383 -48.16 18.16 26.75
CA ILE A 383 -47.89 17.66 25.40
C ILE A 383 -49.24 17.44 24.69
N LYS A 384 -49.50 18.21 23.62
CA LYS A 384 -50.86 18.43 23.08
C LYS A 384 -51.31 17.44 22.00
N HIS A 385 -50.41 16.63 21.43
CA HIS A 385 -50.76 15.75 20.31
C HIS A 385 -50.05 14.39 20.39
N CYS A 386 -50.85 13.32 20.34
CA CYS A 386 -50.43 11.93 20.14
C CYS A 386 -51.15 11.42 18.88
N ALA A 387 -50.43 11.24 17.77
CA ALA A 387 -51.04 10.75 16.53
C ALA A 387 -51.56 9.31 16.71
N LYS A 388 -52.78 9.03 16.19
CA LYS A 388 -53.43 7.71 16.25
C LYS A 388 -52.88 6.77 15.19
N TRP A 389 -52.81 5.49 15.54
CA TRP A 389 -52.65 4.39 14.59
C TRP A 389 -53.87 4.35 13.65
N LEU A 390 -53.67 4.60 12.36
CA LEU A 390 -54.65 4.25 11.32
C LEU A 390 -54.86 2.73 11.38
N THR A 391 -56.03 2.29 11.85
CA THR A 391 -56.51 0.92 11.61
C THR A 391 -56.54 0.69 10.10
N LEU A 392 -55.69 -0.20 9.60
CA LEU A 392 -55.71 -0.71 8.24
C LEU A 392 -57.10 -1.28 7.91
N GLY A 393 -57.95 -0.43 7.35
CA GLY A 393 -59.13 -0.83 6.59
C GLY A 393 -58.66 -1.34 5.24
N VAL A 394 -58.85 -2.64 5.02
CA VAL A 394 -58.66 -3.31 3.74
C VAL A 394 -59.32 -2.48 2.63
N SER A 395 -58.54 -2.12 1.61
CA SER A 395 -59.04 -1.67 0.30
C SER A 395 -58.42 -2.55 -0.79
N PRO A 396 -59.15 -2.83 -1.88
CA PRO A 396 -58.86 -3.90 -2.83
C PRO A 396 -57.66 -3.58 -3.73
N PRO A 397 -57.09 -4.58 -4.45
CA PRO A 397 -55.99 -4.32 -5.37
C PRO A 397 -56.49 -3.47 -6.54
N ILE A 398 -55.88 -2.31 -6.74
CA ILE A 398 -55.99 -1.56 -7.99
C ILE A 398 -54.72 -1.83 -8.79
N GLU A 399 -54.90 -2.49 -9.93
CA GLU A 399 -53.93 -2.55 -11.01
C GLU A 399 -53.62 -1.13 -11.53
N ALA A 400 -52.35 -0.75 -11.53
CA ALA A 400 -51.84 0.33 -12.36
C ALA A 400 -50.35 0.09 -12.69
N SER A 401 -50.15 -0.47 -13.87
CA SER A 401 -49.12 -0.16 -14.89
C SER A 401 -47.72 0.26 -14.42
N ILE A 402 -46.78 -0.63 -14.69
CA ILE A 402 -45.35 -0.35 -14.81
C ILE A 402 -45.11 0.47 -16.08
N GLU A 403 -44.55 1.67 -15.96
CA GLU A 403 -43.73 2.28 -17.01
C GLU A 403 -42.27 2.36 -16.54
N TYR A 404 -41.41 1.76 -17.35
CA TYR A 404 -39.96 1.72 -17.20
C TYR A 404 -39.36 3.10 -17.53
N GLY A 405 -38.48 3.61 -16.67
CA GLY A 405 -37.63 4.74 -17.03
C GLY A 405 -36.67 5.19 -15.93
N GLY A 406 -35.40 4.74 -16.02
CA GLY A 406 -34.25 5.57 -15.66
C GLY A 406 -33.51 5.29 -14.35
N GLU A 407 -32.32 4.68 -14.52
CA GLU A 407 -31.06 4.92 -13.79
C GLU A 407 -30.90 4.42 -12.32
N LEU A 408 -30.31 3.22 -12.23
CA LEU A 408 -29.71 2.64 -11.02
C LEU A 408 -28.35 3.27 -10.73
N ASN A 409 -28.27 4.10 -9.69
CA ASN A 409 -27.03 4.37 -8.96
C ASN A 409 -26.88 3.32 -7.85
N THR A 410 -25.77 2.59 -7.90
CA THR A 410 -25.47 1.46 -7.03
C THR A 410 -24.91 1.97 -5.70
N LEU A 411 -25.74 1.95 -4.64
CA LEU A 411 -25.27 2.09 -3.26
C LEU A 411 -24.82 0.72 -2.74
N TYR A 412 -23.55 0.65 -2.37
CA TYR A 412 -22.95 -0.49 -1.69
C TYR A 412 -23.58 -0.69 -0.32
N ASN A 413 -24.17 -1.87 -0.11
CA ASN A 413 -24.60 -2.35 1.20
C ASN A 413 -23.39 -2.74 2.03
N CYS A 414 -23.21 -2.03 3.14
CA CYS A 414 -22.29 -2.38 4.22
C CYS A 414 -23.01 -3.36 5.15
N CYS A 415 -22.62 -4.63 5.12
CA CYS A 415 -23.06 -5.62 6.11
C CYS A 415 -22.16 -5.53 7.34
N SER A 416 -22.70 -4.98 8.42
CA SER A 416 -22.13 -5.01 9.77
C SER A 416 -22.16 -6.43 10.32
N PHE A 417 -21.03 -7.13 10.31
CA PHE A 417 -20.85 -8.39 11.04
C PHE A 417 -20.21 -8.09 12.39
N SER A 418 -21.00 -8.15 13.45
CA SER A 418 -20.52 -8.08 14.83
C SER A 418 -19.97 -9.45 15.23
N GLY A 419 -18.66 -9.53 15.47
CA GLY A 419 -17.99 -10.74 15.94
C GLY A 419 -16.85 -10.40 16.88
N LEU A 420 -17.12 -10.50 18.18
CA LEU A 420 -16.14 -10.53 19.27
C LEU A 420 -15.11 -11.67 19.03
N LEU A 421 -13.83 -11.33 18.85
CA LEU A 421 -12.72 -12.18 19.27
C LEU A 421 -11.54 -11.29 19.68
N THR A 422 -11.36 -11.19 20.99
CA THR A 422 -10.13 -10.73 21.66
C THR A 422 -8.98 -11.68 21.31
N ASN A 423 -7.90 -11.15 20.72
CA ASN A 423 -6.51 -11.59 20.88
C ASN A 423 -5.62 -10.62 20.10
N GLY A 424 -4.89 -9.75 20.82
CA GLY A 424 -3.97 -8.79 20.21
C GLY A 424 -2.69 -9.48 19.69
N PRO A 425 -2.12 -9.05 18.54
CA PRO A 425 -0.79 -9.47 18.12
C PRO A 425 0.29 -8.65 18.87
N PRO A 426 1.49 -9.21 19.09
CA PRO A 426 2.52 -8.60 19.91
C PRO A 426 3.12 -7.37 19.20
N THR A 427 3.20 -6.27 19.94
CA THR A 427 3.84 -5.01 19.56
C THR A 427 5.36 -5.12 19.64
N LEU A 428 6.05 -4.76 18.56
CA LEU A 428 7.47 -4.40 18.57
C LEU A 428 7.61 -3.08 19.34
N SER A 429 8.06 -3.16 20.59
CA SER A 429 8.44 -2.00 21.39
C SER A 429 9.89 -2.13 21.84
N VAL A 430 10.63 -1.04 21.63
CA VAL A 430 12.02 -0.83 22.05
C VAL A 430 12.03 -0.55 23.56
N PRO A 431 12.85 -1.23 24.37
CA PRO A 431 13.19 -0.73 25.69
C PRO A 431 14.56 -0.02 25.62
N GLU A 432 14.55 1.28 25.96
CA GLU A 432 15.71 1.94 26.55
C GLU A 432 15.90 1.39 27.98
N GLU A 433 16.98 0.65 28.24
CA GLU A 433 17.53 0.52 29.60
C GLU A 433 19.06 0.49 29.55
N SER A 434 19.64 1.21 30.52
CA SER A 434 21.06 1.43 30.76
C SER A 434 21.73 0.23 31.44
N PRO A 435 23.07 0.07 31.35
CA PRO A 435 23.71 -1.21 31.63
C PRO A 435 23.93 -1.45 33.13
N SER A 436 23.53 -2.62 33.61
CA SER A 436 24.06 -3.21 34.84
C SER A 436 24.80 -4.51 34.55
N THR A 437 25.99 -4.60 35.12
CA THR A 437 27.02 -5.61 34.90
C THR A 437 26.68 -6.89 35.65
N GLN A 438 26.53 -8.06 35.00
CA GLN A 438 26.95 -9.37 35.56
C GLN A 438 27.32 -10.36 34.45
N SER A 439 28.55 -10.84 34.55
CA SER A 439 29.19 -11.86 33.71
C SER A 439 28.64 -13.26 34.01
N GLN A 440 28.20 -14.01 32.99
CA GLN A 440 28.31 -15.47 33.00
C GLN A 440 28.64 -16.00 31.60
N ASN A 441 29.75 -16.75 31.57
CA ASN A 441 30.33 -17.42 30.42
C ASN A 441 29.37 -18.47 29.85
N ASN A 442 29.05 -18.36 28.56
CA ASN A 442 28.66 -19.51 27.76
C ASN A 442 29.40 -19.46 26.41
N SER A 443 30.07 -20.55 26.10
CA SER A 443 30.96 -20.72 24.96
C SER A 443 30.18 -20.65 23.64
N ASN A 444 30.10 -19.46 23.06
CA ASN A 444 29.72 -19.25 21.67
C ASN A 444 30.86 -19.70 20.75
N THR A 445 30.75 -20.90 20.20
CA THR A 445 31.46 -21.23 18.96
C THR A 445 30.88 -20.31 17.87
N PRO A 446 31.66 -19.40 17.26
CA PRO A 446 31.14 -18.56 16.20
C PRO A 446 30.77 -19.47 15.03
N ILE A 447 29.49 -19.47 14.62
CA ILE A 447 29.12 -19.96 13.31
C ILE A 447 29.88 -19.06 12.33
N ALA A 448 30.95 -19.58 11.74
CA ALA A 448 31.71 -18.86 10.74
C ALA A 448 30.74 -18.53 9.59
N THR A 449 30.40 -17.25 9.45
CA THR A 449 29.68 -16.71 8.30
C THR A 449 30.54 -17.01 7.08
N LYS A 450 30.23 -18.12 6.40
CA LYS A 450 30.83 -18.45 5.11
C LYS A 450 30.61 -17.27 4.17
N ASP A 451 31.58 -17.04 3.29
CA ASP A 451 31.63 -16.09 2.19
C ASP A 451 30.27 -15.92 1.45
N LEU A 452 29.36 -15.11 2.02
CA LEU A 452 28.04 -14.81 1.43
C LEU A 452 28.25 -13.84 0.28
N ARG A 453 27.81 -14.22 -0.92
CA ARG A 453 27.98 -13.39 -2.11
C ARG A 453 26.75 -12.50 -2.29
N ALA A 454 26.93 -11.25 -1.89
CA ALA A 454 25.99 -10.19 -2.21
C ALA A 454 26.04 -9.89 -3.73
N MET A 455 24.89 -9.50 -4.27
CA MET A 455 24.70 -9.17 -5.66
C MET A 455 24.23 -7.72 -5.80
N GLY A 456 24.47 -7.12 -6.97
CA GLY A 456 23.93 -5.83 -7.38
C GLY A 456 23.27 -5.91 -8.74
N LEU A 457 22.70 -4.80 -9.19
CA LEU A 457 22.03 -4.72 -10.48
C LEU A 457 22.90 -4.02 -11.52
N ALA A 458 23.01 -4.65 -12.68
CA ALA A 458 23.70 -4.18 -13.87
C ALA A 458 22.68 -3.89 -14.98
N ALA A 459 23.14 -3.18 -16.01
CA ALA A 459 22.29 -2.80 -17.14
C ALA A 459 22.14 -3.97 -18.15
N GLY A 460 20.90 -4.36 -18.45
CA GLY A 460 20.54 -5.41 -19.40
C GLY A 460 20.21 -4.89 -20.81
N GLY A 461 19.38 -5.67 -21.53
CA GLY A 461 18.84 -5.30 -22.85
C GLY A 461 17.95 -4.06 -22.79
N LYS A 462 17.75 -3.41 -23.94
CA LYS A 462 16.94 -2.18 -24.03
C LYS A 462 15.45 -2.52 -24.15
N LEU A 463 14.65 -1.86 -23.34
CA LEU A 463 13.20 -2.00 -23.29
C LEU A 463 12.51 -0.67 -23.63
N VAL A 464 11.35 -0.74 -24.28
CA VAL A 464 10.46 0.41 -24.50
C VAL A 464 9.65 0.63 -23.23
N GLN A 465 9.97 1.68 -22.48
CA GLN A 465 9.28 2.06 -21.25
C GLN A 465 9.43 3.56 -21.01
N ASP A 466 8.31 4.26 -20.91
CA ASP A 466 8.29 5.64 -20.46
C ASP A 466 8.33 5.71 -18.92
N ILE A 467 9.01 6.73 -18.42
CA ILE A 467 8.96 7.16 -17.02
C ILE A 467 8.21 8.48 -17.01
N TYR A 468 7.06 8.55 -16.33
CA TYR A 468 6.17 9.70 -16.42
C TYR A 468 6.61 10.88 -15.55
N ARG A 469 6.39 12.10 -16.06
CA ARG A 469 6.57 13.36 -15.32
C ARG A 469 5.56 13.45 -14.20
N ASP A 470 5.96 14.06 -13.08
CA ASP A 470 5.07 14.36 -11.98
C ASP A 470 4.04 15.42 -12.41
N PRO A 471 2.73 15.09 -12.46
CA PRO A 471 1.70 16.07 -12.76
C PRO A 471 1.31 16.88 -11.52
N PHE A 472 1.80 16.52 -10.32
CA PHE A 472 1.39 17.11 -9.06
C PHE A 472 2.31 18.26 -8.64
N PRO A 473 1.77 19.26 -7.89
CA PRO A 473 2.59 20.31 -7.31
C PRO A 473 3.44 19.75 -6.15
N ALA A 474 4.67 20.25 -6.01
CA ALA A 474 5.66 19.70 -5.07
C ALA A 474 5.19 19.69 -3.61
N GLU A 475 4.29 20.61 -3.24
CA GLU A 475 3.76 20.79 -1.89
C GLU A 475 2.84 19.64 -1.44
N ILE A 476 2.40 18.74 -2.34
CA ILE A 476 1.60 17.58 -1.94
C ILE A 476 2.42 16.51 -1.23
N TRP A 477 3.73 16.48 -1.45
CA TRP A 477 4.61 15.41 -0.99
C TRP A 477 5.02 15.62 0.46
N ASN A 478 4.68 14.68 1.33
CA ASN A 478 5.04 14.71 2.74
C ASN A 478 6.45 14.13 2.92
N THR A 479 7.45 14.98 2.73
CA THR A 479 8.87 14.60 2.88
C THR A 479 9.28 14.27 4.32
N GLU A 480 8.55 14.76 5.33
CA GLU A 480 8.77 14.41 6.74
C GLU A 480 8.36 12.96 7.05
N ALA A 481 7.33 12.45 6.36
CA ALA A 481 6.90 11.05 6.46
C ALA A 481 7.66 10.10 5.51
N ALA A 482 8.74 10.58 4.88
CA ALA A 482 9.52 9.76 3.97
C ALA A 482 10.30 8.66 4.71
N TYR A 483 10.33 7.46 4.13
CA TYR A 483 11.08 6.33 4.68
C TYR A 483 11.77 5.55 3.57
N SER A 484 12.73 4.70 3.93
CA SER A 484 13.49 3.90 2.96
C SER A 484 13.40 2.42 3.28
N VAL A 485 13.29 1.60 2.23
CA VAL A 485 13.37 0.16 2.32
C VAL A 485 14.59 -0.32 1.56
N HIS A 486 15.40 -1.15 2.22
CA HIS A 486 16.56 -1.81 1.63
C HIS A 486 16.16 -3.22 1.17
N ILE A 487 16.48 -3.54 -0.08
CA ILE A 487 16.26 -4.85 -0.70
C ILE A 487 17.64 -5.40 -1.06
N HIS A 488 18.13 -6.34 -0.26
CA HIS A 488 19.40 -7.00 -0.52
C HIS A 488 19.20 -8.16 -1.49
N ILE A 489 20.19 -8.42 -2.34
CA ILE A 489 20.15 -9.52 -3.29
C ILE A 489 21.29 -10.47 -2.94
N LEU A 490 20.93 -11.74 -2.67
CA LEU A 490 21.89 -12.80 -2.40
C LEU A 490 21.89 -13.79 -3.58
N ASP A 491 23.06 -14.37 -3.87
CA ASP A 491 23.08 -15.52 -4.76
C ASP A 491 22.29 -16.70 -4.14
N PRO A 492 21.75 -17.62 -4.95
CA PRO A 492 20.89 -18.68 -4.46
C PRO A 492 21.55 -19.58 -3.40
N ALA A 493 22.84 -19.91 -3.54
CA ALA A 493 23.53 -20.75 -2.57
C ALA A 493 23.73 -20.03 -1.23
N SER A 494 24.02 -18.73 -1.26
CA SER A 494 24.06 -17.88 -0.05
C SER A 494 22.69 -17.77 0.61
N CYS A 495 21.63 -17.56 -0.18
CA CYS A 495 20.26 -17.47 0.34
C CYS A 495 19.81 -18.79 0.98
N GLU A 496 20.08 -19.93 0.34
CA GLU A 496 19.79 -21.26 0.90
C GLU A 496 20.59 -21.51 2.19
N ALA A 497 21.85 -21.09 2.24
CA ALA A 497 22.68 -21.23 3.43
C ALA A 497 22.15 -20.42 4.63
N VAL A 498 21.52 -19.27 4.36
CA VAL A 498 20.93 -18.38 5.38
C VAL A 498 19.54 -18.84 5.81
N THR A 499 18.70 -19.24 4.86
CA THR A 499 17.26 -19.48 5.08
C THR A 499 16.90 -20.95 5.23
N HIS A 500 17.77 -21.86 4.77
CA HIS A 500 17.46 -23.28 4.56
C HIS A 500 16.29 -23.54 3.60
N VAL A 501 15.87 -22.52 2.84
CA VAL A 501 14.84 -22.64 1.80
C VAL A 501 15.53 -22.81 0.45
N VAL A 502 15.18 -23.86 -0.27
CA VAL A 502 15.70 -24.12 -1.62
C VAL A 502 15.17 -23.04 -2.57
N PRO A 503 16.04 -22.24 -3.20
CA PRO A 503 15.62 -21.21 -4.14
C PRO A 503 14.98 -21.83 -5.39
N GLN A 504 14.08 -21.08 -6.02
CA GLN A 504 13.51 -21.49 -7.30
C GLN A 504 14.62 -21.65 -8.37
N PRO A 505 14.48 -22.61 -9.30
CA PRO A 505 15.42 -22.76 -10.40
C PRO A 505 15.45 -21.48 -11.26
N PRO A 506 16.55 -21.20 -11.98
CA PRO A 506 16.67 -20.00 -12.80
C PRO A 506 15.55 -19.93 -13.86
N PRO A 507 15.24 -18.72 -14.38
CA PRO A 507 14.16 -18.57 -15.36
C PRO A 507 14.46 -19.37 -16.62
N ILE A 508 13.40 -19.66 -17.36
CA ILE A 508 13.52 -20.30 -18.67
C ILE A 508 14.31 -19.42 -19.64
N ASP A 509 15.00 -20.05 -20.59
CA ASP A 509 15.70 -19.32 -21.65
C ASP A 509 14.73 -18.67 -22.64
N ALA A 510 15.22 -17.69 -23.38
CA ALA A 510 14.46 -16.95 -24.38
C ALA A 510 13.82 -17.86 -25.46
N THR A 511 14.48 -18.96 -25.81
CA THR A 511 13.96 -19.92 -26.81
C THR A 511 12.75 -20.68 -26.26
N THR A 512 12.80 -21.07 -25.00
CA THR A 512 11.76 -21.78 -24.28
C THR A 512 10.58 -20.85 -24.02
N TYR A 513 10.85 -19.61 -23.62
CA TYR A 513 9.83 -18.57 -23.45
C TYR A 513 8.99 -18.40 -24.73
N THR A 514 9.66 -18.27 -25.86
CA THR A 514 8.98 -18.13 -27.14
C THR A 514 8.23 -19.40 -27.55
N LYS A 515 8.84 -20.59 -27.38
CA LYS A 515 8.17 -21.86 -27.67
C LYS A 515 6.92 -22.09 -26.81
N ALA A 516 6.93 -21.57 -25.58
CA ALA A 516 5.80 -21.59 -24.67
C ALA A 516 4.72 -20.55 -25.02
N ASN A 517 4.92 -19.75 -26.08
CA ASN A 517 3.99 -18.73 -26.55
C ASN A 517 3.64 -17.69 -25.45
N LEU A 518 4.62 -17.39 -24.59
CA LEU A 518 4.46 -16.39 -23.54
C LEU A 518 4.50 -14.97 -24.12
N PRO A 519 3.69 -14.04 -23.59
CA PRO A 519 3.42 -12.77 -24.23
C PRO A 519 4.54 -11.74 -24.02
N PHE A 520 4.66 -10.81 -24.96
CA PHE A 520 5.31 -9.52 -24.70
C PHE A 520 4.25 -8.43 -24.65
N PHE A 521 4.47 -7.43 -23.80
CA PHE A 521 3.52 -6.35 -23.56
C PHE A 521 3.96 -5.07 -24.25
N VAL A 522 3.05 -4.50 -25.04
CA VAL A 522 3.17 -3.15 -25.60
C VAL A 522 2.40 -2.18 -24.70
N VAL A 523 3.11 -1.13 -24.31
CA VAL A 523 2.57 0.00 -23.55
C VAL A 523 2.35 1.16 -24.52
N GLU A 524 1.29 1.93 -24.30
CA GLU A 524 1.08 3.18 -25.01
C GLU A 524 2.14 4.20 -24.59
N GLU A 525 2.94 4.66 -25.55
CA GLU A 525 3.95 5.68 -25.31
C GLU A 525 3.28 7.05 -25.10
N LYS A 526 3.59 7.75 -24.01
CA LYS A 526 3.16 9.13 -23.75
C LYS A 526 4.37 10.05 -23.86
N ALA A 527 4.82 10.26 -25.10
CA ALA A 527 6.07 10.96 -25.39
C ALA A 527 6.14 12.39 -24.82
N ASP A 528 5.00 13.07 -24.69
CA ASP A 528 4.90 14.43 -24.15
C ASP A 528 4.92 14.46 -22.61
N ASP A 529 4.53 13.35 -21.96
CA ASP A 529 4.36 13.25 -20.51
C ASP A 529 5.50 12.48 -19.83
N ARG A 530 6.63 12.24 -20.52
CA ARG A 530 7.75 11.45 -19.99
C ARG A 530 8.97 12.31 -19.64
N VAL A 531 9.77 11.83 -18.71
CA VAL A 531 11.07 12.43 -18.37
C VAL A 531 12.12 12.05 -19.43
N ASP A 532 13.16 12.86 -19.54
CA ASP A 532 14.24 12.59 -20.48
C ASP A 532 15.23 11.52 -19.97
N GLY A 533 15.24 11.30 -18.65
CA GLY A 533 16.17 10.39 -17.98
C GLY A 533 17.50 11.06 -17.66
N GLY A 534 18.33 10.31 -16.92
CA GLY A 534 19.61 10.74 -16.40
C GLY A 534 20.81 10.41 -17.28
N ASP A 535 21.99 10.84 -16.83
CA ASP A 535 23.24 10.49 -17.52
C ASP A 535 23.70 9.06 -17.17
N PHE A 536 23.39 8.13 -18.07
CA PHE A 536 23.89 6.77 -18.07
C PHE A 536 24.83 6.46 -19.25
N ASN A 537 25.41 7.48 -19.89
CA ASN A 537 26.26 7.29 -21.08
C ASN A 537 27.47 6.39 -20.83
N ASN A 538 27.96 6.36 -19.59
CA ASN A 538 29.11 5.55 -19.17
C ASN A 538 28.72 4.13 -18.73
N VAL A 539 27.43 3.80 -18.67
CA VAL A 539 26.96 2.48 -18.21
C VAL A 539 26.81 1.53 -19.40
N LYS A 540 27.72 0.56 -19.45
CA LYS A 540 27.72 -0.56 -20.39
C LYS A 540 26.76 -1.64 -19.90
N SER A 541 26.17 -2.35 -20.86
CA SER A 541 25.37 -3.52 -20.60
C SER A 541 26.22 -4.70 -20.14
N VAL A 542 25.58 -5.70 -19.53
CA VAL A 542 26.22 -6.97 -19.18
C VAL A 542 26.90 -7.63 -20.40
N SER A 543 26.23 -7.64 -21.55
CA SER A 543 26.77 -8.22 -22.81
C SER A 543 27.98 -7.43 -23.33
N ALA A 544 27.95 -6.10 -23.30
CA ALA A 544 29.09 -5.26 -23.68
C ALA A 544 30.27 -5.43 -22.72
N MET A 545 30.00 -5.60 -21.42
CA MET A 545 31.01 -5.89 -20.40
C MET A 545 31.63 -7.28 -20.60
N ASP A 546 30.84 -8.30 -20.93
CA ASP A 546 31.34 -9.63 -21.26
C ASP A 546 32.26 -9.61 -22.48
N ASN A 547 31.86 -8.89 -23.53
CA ASN A 547 32.68 -8.72 -24.72
C ASN A 547 34.01 -8.02 -24.40
N ALA A 548 33.99 -7.02 -23.52
CA ALA A 548 35.20 -6.30 -23.09
C ALA A 548 36.13 -7.17 -22.23
N LYS A 549 35.59 -8.04 -21.36
CA LYS A 549 36.40 -8.98 -20.57
C LYS A 549 36.94 -10.15 -21.41
N GLY A 550 36.29 -10.45 -22.54
CA GLY A 550 36.58 -11.58 -23.40
C GLY A 550 35.87 -12.84 -22.91
N VAL A 551 35.24 -13.55 -23.85
CA VAL A 551 34.58 -14.83 -23.57
C VAL A 551 35.45 -15.95 -24.13
N ALA A 552 35.93 -16.82 -23.25
CA ALA A 552 36.74 -17.96 -23.59
C ALA A 552 36.20 -19.21 -22.89
N THR A 553 36.74 -20.37 -23.24
CA THR A 553 36.47 -21.60 -22.50
C THR A 553 37.44 -21.70 -21.33
N GLU A 554 36.94 -21.69 -20.09
CA GLU A 554 37.78 -21.81 -18.91
C GLU A 554 37.77 -23.24 -18.34
N SER A 555 38.82 -23.61 -17.60
CA SER A 555 38.91 -24.90 -16.91
C SER A 555 38.41 -24.84 -15.47
N SER A 556 38.53 -23.68 -14.83
CA SER A 556 38.06 -23.40 -13.46
C SER A 556 36.88 -22.43 -13.46
N PHE A 557 36.01 -22.56 -12.46
CA PHE A 557 34.88 -21.64 -12.27
C PHE A 557 35.35 -20.32 -11.64
N ASP A 558 35.10 -19.21 -12.34
CA ASP A 558 35.28 -17.84 -11.85
C ASP A 558 33.99 -17.05 -12.13
N PRO A 559 33.21 -16.70 -11.09
CA PRO A 559 31.93 -15.99 -11.28
C PRO A 559 32.11 -14.57 -11.85
N SER A 560 33.32 -14.01 -11.80
CA SER A 560 33.62 -12.67 -12.33
C SER A 560 33.93 -12.65 -13.83
N LYS A 561 34.07 -13.83 -14.45
CA LYS A 561 34.43 -14.00 -15.86
C LYS A 561 33.41 -14.85 -16.61
N PRO A 562 32.94 -14.41 -17.79
CA PRO A 562 32.07 -15.22 -18.63
C PRO A 562 32.85 -16.40 -19.26
N SER A 563 32.34 -17.62 -19.11
CA SER A 563 32.88 -18.80 -19.80
C SER A 563 31.93 -19.27 -20.89
N MET A 564 32.46 -19.55 -22.08
CA MET A 564 31.73 -20.19 -23.17
C MET A 564 31.52 -21.69 -22.91
N CYS A 565 30.33 -22.19 -23.23
CA CYS A 565 30.02 -23.60 -23.17
C CYS A 565 30.79 -24.38 -24.25
N LYS A 566 31.66 -25.29 -23.82
CA LYS A 566 32.47 -26.15 -24.71
C LYS A 566 31.65 -27.12 -25.58
N ALA A 567 30.38 -27.36 -25.24
CA ALA A 567 29.54 -28.32 -25.94
C ALA A 567 28.76 -27.72 -27.12
N CYS A 568 28.35 -26.45 -27.03
CA CYS A 568 27.57 -25.80 -28.08
C CYS A 568 28.18 -24.53 -28.66
N GLU A 569 29.21 -23.97 -28.00
CA GLU A 569 29.94 -22.78 -28.47
C GLU A 569 29.05 -21.57 -28.82
N THR A 570 27.83 -21.54 -28.26
CA THR A 570 26.77 -20.56 -28.57
C THR A 570 26.13 -19.96 -27.31
N ARG A 571 26.45 -20.53 -26.14
CA ARG A 571 25.92 -20.12 -24.84
C ARG A 571 27.03 -19.94 -23.83
N LEU A 572 26.80 -19.06 -22.87
CA LEU A 572 27.60 -19.01 -21.66
C LEU A 572 27.30 -20.22 -20.78
N CYS A 573 28.29 -20.63 -20.00
CA CYS A 573 28.09 -21.62 -18.95
C CYS A 573 27.20 -21.04 -17.84
N ASP A 574 26.26 -21.85 -17.37
CA ASP A 574 25.30 -21.51 -16.32
C ASP A 574 25.19 -22.62 -15.26
N CYS A 575 25.84 -23.76 -15.50
CA CYS A 575 25.85 -24.94 -14.65
C CYS A 575 27.27 -25.52 -14.47
N ILE A 576 27.50 -26.15 -13.32
CA ILE A 576 28.72 -26.90 -12.97
C ILE A 576 28.34 -28.36 -12.69
N ILE A 577 29.10 -29.30 -13.27
CA ILE A 577 28.96 -30.73 -13.01
C ILE A 577 29.84 -31.16 -11.83
N ARG A 578 29.26 -31.83 -10.82
CA ARG A 578 30.00 -32.42 -9.69
C ARG A 578 30.28 -33.92 -9.90
N PRO A 579 31.47 -34.43 -9.49
CA PRO A 579 32.52 -33.75 -8.72
C PRO A 579 33.66 -33.17 -9.58
N CYS A 580 33.54 -33.16 -10.92
CA CYS A 580 34.64 -32.78 -11.81
C CYS A 580 34.79 -31.27 -12.06
N ASP A 581 33.82 -30.48 -11.62
CA ASP A 581 33.76 -29.01 -11.72
C ASP A 581 33.81 -28.41 -13.14
N HIS A 582 33.59 -29.24 -14.17
CA HIS A 582 33.43 -28.77 -15.54
C HIS A 582 32.13 -27.99 -15.73
N GLN A 583 32.24 -26.91 -16.49
CA GLN A 583 31.17 -25.95 -16.73
C GLN A 583 30.50 -26.16 -18.09
N PHE A 584 29.17 -26.05 -18.13
CA PHE A 584 28.36 -26.15 -19.34
C PHE A 584 27.11 -25.27 -19.24
N CYS A 585 26.41 -25.08 -20.35
CA CYS A 585 25.06 -24.50 -20.32
C CYS A 585 24.00 -25.57 -20.04
N ASN A 586 22.92 -25.18 -19.36
CA ASN A 586 21.84 -26.05 -18.91
C ASN A 586 21.16 -26.76 -20.08
N VAL A 587 21.06 -26.08 -21.23
CA VAL A 587 20.49 -26.64 -22.46
C VAL A 587 21.27 -27.86 -22.93
N CYS A 588 22.62 -27.80 -22.92
CA CYS A 588 23.46 -28.93 -23.28
C CYS A 588 23.36 -30.05 -22.25
N ILE A 589 23.33 -29.73 -20.96
CA ILE A 589 23.22 -30.72 -19.90
C ILE A 589 21.90 -31.50 -20.01
N LYS A 590 20.77 -30.80 -20.14
CA LYS A 590 19.46 -31.46 -20.31
C LYS A 590 19.42 -32.36 -21.54
N ALA A 591 19.99 -31.91 -22.67
CA ALA A 591 20.04 -32.73 -23.88
C ALA A 591 20.86 -34.02 -23.69
N LEU A 592 21.92 -33.99 -22.89
CA LEU A 592 22.74 -35.16 -22.57
C LEU A 592 22.01 -36.12 -21.61
N GLU A 593 21.31 -35.58 -20.63
CA GLU A 593 20.50 -36.34 -19.68
C GLU A 593 19.39 -37.11 -20.41
N THR A 594 18.58 -36.44 -21.25
CA THR A 594 17.49 -37.08 -22.01
C THR A 594 17.99 -38.18 -22.98
N ARG A 595 19.15 -37.98 -23.62
CA ARG A 595 19.77 -39.01 -24.48
C ARG A 595 20.21 -40.25 -23.70
N SER A 596 20.58 -40.06 -22.43
CA SER A 596 20.98 -41.15 -21.56
C SER A 596 19.77 -41.97 -21.09
N GLU A 597 18.61 -41.33 -20.92
CA GLU A 597 17.35 -41.98 -20.54
C GLU A 597 16.73 -42.79 -21.68
N SER A 598 16.77 -42.30 -22.93
CA SER A 598 16.17 -42.98 -24.09
C SER A 598 16.89 -44.27 -24.52
N SER A 599 18.09 -44.52 -23.99
CA SER A 599 18.90 -45.71 -24.31
C SER A 599 18.82 -46.85 -23.28
N SER A 600 18.00 -46.73 -22.22
CA SER A 600 17.97 -47.70 -21.12
C SER A 600 16.59 -48.26 -20.79
N MET A 601 16.34 -49.52 -21.14
CA MET A 601 15.22 -50.32 -20.61
C MET A 601 15.55 -51.05 -19.29
N VAL A 602 16.79 -51.00 -18.78
CA VAL A 602 17.14 -51.62 -17.48
C VAL A 602 18.31 -50.86 -16.85
N GLY A 603 18.08 -50.25 -15.67
CA GLY A 603 19.11 -49.67 -14.78
C GLY A 603 19.51 -48.22 -15.07
N ARG A 604 19.42 -47.34 -14.06
CA ARG A 604 19.92 -45.94 -14.07
C ARG A 604 21.40 -45.94 -14.47
N ARG A 605 21.72 -45.71 -15.75
CA ARG A 605 23.07 -45.34 -16.15
C ARG A 605 23.25 -43.86 -15.84
N GLN A 606 24.09 -43.57 -14.86
CA GLN A 606 24.53 -42.24 -14.54
C GLN A 606 25.29 -41.68 -15.75
N TRP A 607 24.81 -40.58 -16.33
CA TRP A 607 25.45 -39.97 -17.49
C TRP A 607 26.84 -39.43 -17.12
N LYS A 608 27.70 -39.30 -18.11
CA LYS A 608 29.12 -38.94 -17.92
C LYS A 608 29.37 -37.49 -18.33
N CYS A 609 30.28 -36.84 -17.63
CA CYS A 609 30.75 -35.51 -17.98
C CYS A 609 31.35 -35.50 -19.41
N PRO A 610 30.91 -34.63 -20.33
CA PRO A 610 31.43 -34.56 -21.70
C PRO A 610 32.92 -34.22 -21.79
N SER A 611 33.49 -33.56 -20.77
CA SER A 611 34.90 -33.14 -20.80
C SER A 611 35.87 -34.14 -20.19
N CYS A 612 35.45 -34.99 -19.26
CA CYS A 612 36.38 -35.89 -18.54
C CYS A 612 35.85 -37.30 -18.30
N GLU A 613 34.67 -37.63 -18.81
CA GLU A 613 34.02 -38.94 -18.73
C GLU A 613 33.72 -39.47 -17.31
N LYS A 614 34.00 -38.69 -16.25
CA LYS A 614 33.61 -39.03 -14.89
C LYS A 614 32.08 -39.07 -14.76
N ALA A 615 31.58 -39.99 -13.94
CA ALA A 615 30.15 -40.08 -13.63
C ALA A 615 29.65 -38.78 -12.96
N VAL A 616 28.50 -38.29 -13.41
CA VAL A 616 27.88 -37.07 -12.87
C VAL A 616 27.07 -37.39 -11.64
N LEU A 617 27.46 -36.83 -10.49
CA LEU A 617 26.70 -36.99 -9.24
C LEU A 617 25.57 -35.97 -9.12
N HIS A 618 25.84 -34.72 -9.50
CA HIS A 618 24.93 -33.60 -9.37
C HIS A 618 25.29 -32.49 -10.35
N VAL A 619 24.31 -31.69 -10.77
CA VAL A 619 24.49 -30.48 -11.57
C VAL A 619 24.05 -29.29 -10.74
N ALA A 620 24.96 -28.37 -10.46
CA ALA A 620 24.66 -27.14 -9.75
C ALA A 620 24.55 -25.98 -10.74
N GLY A 621 23.38 -25.36 -10.84
CA GLY A 621 23.26 -24.06 -11.50
C GLY A 621 24.03 -22.99 -10.74
N PHE A 622 24.45 -21.94 -11.43
CA PHE A 622 25.01 -20.73 -10.81
C PHE A 622 24.59 -19.44 -11.52
N ALA A 623 24.02 -19.52 -12.72
CA ALA A 623 23.54 -18.37 -13.47
C ALA A 623 22.24 -18.68 -14.24
N ALA A 624 21.57 -17.62 -14.70
CA ALA A 624 20.47 -17.75 -15.65
C ALA A 624 21.00 -18.08 -17.06
N PRO A 625 20.27 -18.90 -17.86
CA PRO A 625 20.71 -19.30 -19.19
C PRO A 625 20.84 -18.13 -20.17
N MET A 626 21.97 -18.04 -20.88
CA MET A 626 22.27 -16.94 -21.81
C MET A 626 23.06 -17.39 -23.05
N ASN A 627 22.82 -16.73 -24.18
CA ASN A 627 23.67 -16.85 -25.37
C ASN A 627 24.98 -16.07 -25.19
N LEU A 628 25.92 -16.26 -26.13
CA LEU A 628 27.14 -15.45 -26.20
C LEU A 628 26.82 -13.97 -26.48
N PRO A 629 27.67 -13.04 -26.02
CA PRO A 629 27.52 -11.61 -26.34
C PRO A 629 27.38 -11.38 -27.84
N GLY A 630 26.35 -10.61 -28.23
CA GLY A 630 26.04 -10.34 -29.65
C GLY A 630 25.26 -11.43 -30.39
N GLU A 631 25.15 -12.64 -29.82
CA GLU A 631 24.35 -13.75 -30.37
C GLU A 631 22.99 -13.90 -29.67
N GLU A 632 22.62 -12.94 -28.82
CA GLU A 632 21.40 -12.96 -28.02
C GLU A 632 20.13 -12.71 -28.86
N THR A 633 20.22 -12.44 -30.17
CA THR A 633 19.07 -12.02 -31.00
C THR A 633 17.86 -12.97 -30.90
N LEU A 634 16.72 -12.43 -30.42
CA LEU A 634 15.41 -13.07 -30.49
C LEU A 634 14.90 -13.00 -31.94
N LYS A 635 15.07 -14.08 -32.72
CA LYS A 635 14.60 -14.17 -34.11
C LYS A 635 13.27 -14.93 -34.21
N VAL A 636 12.24 -14.51 -33.49
CA VAL A 636 10.94 -15.21 -33.56
C VAL A 636 9.77 -14.23 -33.49
N LYS A 637 8.70 -14.54 -34.23
CA LYS A 637 7.41 -13.86 -34.11
C LYS A 637 6.76 -14.30 -32.80
N VAL A 638 6.72 -13.42 -31.81
CA VAL A 638 6.10 -13.69 -30.50
C VAL A 638 4.75 -12.96 -30.44
N PRO A 639 3.69 -13.54 -29.84
CA PRO A 639 2.45 -12.81 -29.61
C PRO A 639 2.71 -11.55 -28.78
N VAL A 640 2.31 -10.42 -29.34
CA VAL A 640 2.39 -9.11 -28.70
C VAL A 640 1.01 -8.75 -28.18
N HIS A 641 0.88 -8.61 -26.86
CA HIS A 641 -0.33 -8.18 -26.19
C HIS A 641 -0.23 -6.70 -25.88
N VAL A 642 -1.22 -5.92 -26.31
CA VAL A 642 -1.33 -4.52 -25.88
C VAL A 642 -1.97 -4.53 -24.49
N LEU A 643 -1.26 -4.03 -23.48
CA LEU A 643 -1.85 -3.89 -22.15
C LEU A 643 -3.03 -2.91 -22.25
N LYS A 644 -4.19 -3.34 -21.77
CA LYS A 644 -5.34 -2.45 -21.61
C LYS A 644 -5.08 -1.63 -20.35
N VAL A 645 -4.77 -0.35 -20.51
CA VAL A 645 -4.62 0.57 -19.38
C VAL A 645 -6.03 0.81 -18.81
N GLU A 646 -6.32 0.27 -17.63
CA GLU A 646 -7.58 0.52 -16.92
C GLU A 646 -7.53 1.83 -16.13
N ASP A 647 -7.19 2.94 -16.80
CA ASP A 647 -7.18 4.31 -16.22
C ASP A 647 -8.33 5.20 -16.75
N GLY A 648 -9.32 4.60 -17.44
CA GLY A 648 -10.50 5.32 -17.91
C GLY A 648 -10.31 6.16 -19.19
N ARG A 649 -9.20 6.00 -19.93
CA ARG A 649 -8.99 6.65 -21.25
C ARG A 649 -9.25 5.69 -22.43
N VAL A 650 -9.52 6.29 -23.60
CA VAL A 650 -10.48 5.88 -24.65
C VAL A 650 -10.22 4.55 -25.38
N LYS A 651 -11.30 3.86 -25.80
CA LYS A 651 -11.30 2.71 -26.74
C LYS A 651 -10.32 2.92 -27.92
N PHE A 652 -9.58 1.86 -28.23
CA PHE A 652 -8.67 1.67 -29.36
C PHE A 652 -9.22 2.31 -30.66
N LYS A 653 -8.72 3.49 -31.05
CA LYS A 653 -9.16 4.21 -32.27
C LYS A 653 -8.25 3.96 -33.48
N SER A 654 -6.97 3.66 -33.30
CA SER A 654 -6.06 3.37 -34.41
C SER A 654 -4.76 2.69 -33.95
N ILE A 655 -4.11 2.02 -34.89
CA ILE A 655 -2.74 1.52 -34.75
C ILE A 655 -1.81 2.73 -34.75
N GLN A 656 -1.36 3.17 -33.57
CA GLN A 656 -0.15 4.00 -33.51
C GLN A 656 1.04 3.10 -33.84
N ARG A 657 1.90 3.55 -34.76
CA ARG A 657 3.21 2.92 -34.95
C ARG A 657 4.03 3.22 -33.71
N THR A 658 4.15 2.24 -32.82
CA THR A 658 5.17 2.24 -31.76
C THR A 658 6.55 2.27 -32.40
N ARG A 659 7.57 2.75 -31.68
CA ARG A 659 8.93 2.99 -32.21
C ARG A 659 9.67 1.75 -32.76
N ILE A 660 9.06 0.56 -32.72
CA ILE A 660 9.69 -0.73 -33.05
C ILE A 660 9.73 -1.00 -34.54
#